data_AF-A0A511XMQ1-F1
#
_entry.id   AF-A0A511XMQ1-F1
#
_cell.length_a   1.000
_cell.length_b   1.000
_cell.length_c   1.000
_cell.angle_alpha   90.00
_cell.angle_beta   90.00
_cell.angle_gamma   90.00
#
_symmetry.space_group_name_H-M   'P 1'
#
loop_
_entity.id
_entity.type
_entity.pdbx_description
1 polymer ?
#
loop_
_entity_poly.entity_id
_entity_poly.type
_entity_poly.pdbx_seq_one_letter_code
_entity_poly.pdbx_strand_id
1 'polypeptide(L)'
;MSGTGTTGSGNSKAVVLFSGIHLFAAMRDFGTDTVFVTFNNRAETPSADAPEDRFWADTFFAKLGYSAIGIVSRAPNWFPPDEMSAVAEAIRPRLRGKRVVTYGSSMGGYAALKFSNLLGAGLALAFSPQWSNNPADVGTFDCRWTSLYDPALQGGVAITAGDLHGKCFIFLDPHEREDREHGDRLTALPGVTRIVAPFTWHATLGQLISSSGKESRQLMELATDPRTGTAERFRQLFRVSRRTSRSYHETKFHCVASRLERGGTARFHELAGLCADEATQEARLLKGVMLFLDGEPEAGLELVQRETPSGLHHIHVSSLERVLRIYRIRGFVEGEILLRRALRDREPENGLGRLNFAGEMEALGRPEAGIADLIALCRERDVTPWREEIGHFARRVNSRELLVALLGDDLIFDGAQVSVVSQMTDSETVVIVFDGTEGRMPDEFEGSRICHRSGLSVIGILSPSWFPPDEMERAVSAIAERTDGRRVVTTGHHVGGYAAFRYAYALGAELTVAFAPRFCREGAGRGDAGGPIESADLPARGLIVSDPRQPDDRYHAELIAARGSITIVPARFTWGSPERYFAGVNEPRLPELFRDLSQVTAASLRQALRASRRQAEIYNYVLYYDLLHRFETRGDFRALFRSLVSGSDGADHILADALLMQFEDPGEAPLLKLRRVLDNPHAQYDSHRFWALYRKSGWREGALALARAMHRTDAGNIDVRIMLVASLFDLKKYDEALIVLFSALPIEDRHRALIREIAETLVDNQRNAL
;
A
#
# COMPACT_ATOMS: atom_id res chain seq x y z
N MET A 1 28.84 61.41 -51.38
CA MET A 1 29.35 62.35 -50.35
C MET A 1 28.15 62.82 -49.55
N SER A 2 28.05 62.77 -48.23
CA SER A 2 28.85 62.25 -47.11
C SER A 2 27.88 62.24 -45.93
N GLY A 3 27.83 61.17 -45.13
CA GLY A 3 26.97 61.18 -43.94
C GLY A 3 26.72 59.80 -43.37
N THR A 4 27.67 59.33 -42.59
CA THR A 4 27.60 58.22 -41.64
C THR A 4 26.32 58.26 -40.79
N GLY A 5 25.50 57.22 -40.89
CA GLY A 5 24.36 56.96 -40.01
C GLY A 5 24.65 55.74 -39.13
N THR A 6 24.91 56.01 -37.87
CA THR A 6 25.14 55.12 -36.74
C THR A 6 24.18 53.92 -36.65
N THR A 7 24.75 52.71 -36.56
CA THR A 7 24.06 51.50 -36.08
C THR A 7 23.82 51.64 -34.57
N GLY A 8 22.72 52.28 -34.18
CA GLY A 8 22.26 52.31 -32.80
C GLY A 8 21.78 50.92 -32.37
N SER A 9 22.36 50.40 -31.30
CA SER A 9 21.88 49.23 -30.56
C SER A 9 20.53 49.54 -29.91
N GLY A 10 19.43 49.36 -30.66
CA GLY A 10 18.07 49.64 -30.20
C GLY A 10 17.55 48.54 -29.29
N ASN A 11 17.91 48.56 -28.00
CA ASN A 11 17.18 47.81 -26.98
C ASN A 11 15.91 48.61 -26.65
N SER A 12 14.90 48.59 -27.52
CA SER A 12 13.64 49.30 -27.26
C SER A 12 12.97 48.67 -26.04
N LYS A 13 12.80 49.46 -24.97
CA LYS A 13 12.08 49.02 -23.76
C LYS A 13 10.66 48.65 -24.16
N ALA A 14 10.12 47.55 -23.62
CA ALA A 14 8.73 47.20 -23.87
C ALA A 14 7.80 48.27 -23.31
N VAL A 15 6.73 48.58 -24.04
CA VAL A 15 5.71 49.56 -23.67
C VAL A 15 4.44 48.83 -23.33
N VAL A 16 3.90 49.06 -22.14
CA VAL A 16 2.58 48.55 -21.74
C VAL A 16 1.51 49.22 -22.60
N LEU A 17 0.71 48.42 -23.28
CA LEU A 17 -0.42 48.86 -24.11
C LEU A 17 -1.76 48.70 -23.39
N PHE A 18 -1.86 47.71 -22.50
CA PHE A 18 -3.06 47.41 -21.72
C PHE A 18 -2.65 46.76 -20.40
N SER A 19 -3.36 47.09 -19.33
CA SER A 19 -3.26 46.40 -18.05
C SER A 19 -4.65 46.28 -17.43
N GLY A 20 -5.08 45.04 -17.19
CA GLY A 20 -6.33 44.71 -16.53
C GLY A 20 -6.11 43.69 -15.42
N ILE A 21 -7.21 43.12 -14.94
CA ILE A 21 -7.24 42.24 -13.76
C ILE A 21 -6.56 40.91 -14.08
N HIS A 22 -6.91 40.28 -15.20
CA HIS A 22 -6.38 38.98 -15.57
C HIS A 22 -5.26 39.07 -16.59
N LEU A 23 -5.28 40.09 -17.46
CA LEU A 23 -4.42 40.18 -18.64
C LEU A 23 -3.65 41.50 -18.69
N PHE A 24 -2.46 41.48 -19.26
CA PHE A 24 -1.79 42.69 -19.74
C PHE A 24 -1.23 42.46 -21.12
N ALA A 25 -1.04 43.56 -21.86
CA ALA A 25 -0.38 43.53 -23.15
C ALA A 25 0.78 44.51 -23.17
N ALA A 26 1.95 44.05 -23.60
CA ALA A 26 3.14 44.87 -23.74
C ALA A 26 3.79 44.66 -25.11
N MET A 27 4.33 45.72 -25.69
CA MET A 27 4.90 45.71 -27.04
C MET A 27 6.37 46.09 -27.05
N ARG A 28 7.16 45.34 -27.81
CA ARG A 28 8.46 45.78 -28.33
C ARG A 28 8.30 46.10 -29.80
N ASP A 29 8.47 47.36 -30.14
CA ASP A 29 8.31 47.83 -31.51
C ASP A 29 9.68 48.00 -32.18
N PHE A 30 9.82 47.41 -33.37
CA PHE A 30 10.98 47.53 -34.25
C PHE A 30 10.57 48.06 -35.64
N GLY A 31 9.32 48.52 -35.80
CA GLY A 31 8.82 49.10 -37.05
C GLY A 31 8.58 48.09 -38.17
N THR A 32 8.58 46.78 -37.87
CA THR A 32 8.44 45.72 -38.88
C THR A 32 7.04 45.69 -39.52
N ASP A 33 6.95 45.17 -40.75
CA ASP A 33 5.67 44.97 -41.45
C ASP A 33 4.85 43.80 -40.88
N THR A 34 5.52 42.90 -40.17
CA THR A 34 4.89 41.80 -39.43
C THR A 34 4.98 42.08 -37.94
N VAL A 35 3.89 41.88 -37.22
CA VAL A 35 3.82 41.93 -35.76
C VAL A 35 3.46 40.55 -35.24
N PHE A 36 4.30 40.00 -34.36
CA PHE A 36 4.00 38.76 -33.66
C PHE A 36 3.18 39.06 -32.42
N VAL A 37 2.03 38.40 -32.26
CA VAL A 37 1.24 38.46 -31.03
C VAL A 37 1.47 37.17 -30.27
N THR A 38 2.14 37.26 -29.12
CA THR A 38 2.58 36.10 -28.34
C THR A 38 1.71 35.90 -27.10
N PHE A 39 1.53 34.64 -26.71
CA PHE A 39 0.76 34.26 -25.53
C PHE A 39 1.58 33.36 -24.62
N ASN A 40 1.62 33.66 -23.32
CA ASN A 40 2.35 32.84 -22.36
C ASN A 40 1.69 31.47 -22.14
N ASN A 41 2.53 30.47 -21.84
CA ASN A 41 2.06 29.17 -21.40
C ASN A 41 1.78 29.17 -19.89
N ARG A 42 1.15 28.10 -19.39
CA ARG A 42 0.76 27.94 -17.98
C ARG A 42 1.94 28.03 -17.01
N ALA A 43 3.12 27.54 -17.40
CA ALA A 43 4.31 27.53 -16.54
C ALA A 43 5.03 28.89 -16.49
N GLU A 44 4.70 29.80 -17.41
CA GLU A 44 5.29 31.13 -17.53
C GLU A 44 4.26 32.24 -17.20
N THR A 45 3.35 31.96 -16.26
CA THR A 45 2.55 33.00 -15.61
C THR A 45 3.43 33.84 -14.69
N PRO A 46 3.43 35.17 -14.80
CA PRO A 46 4.25 36.03 -13.97
C PRO A 46 3.84 35.97 -12.49
N SER A 47 4.80 36.22 -11.58
CA SER A 47 4.48 36.51 -10.18
C SER A 47 3.66 37.80 -10.07
N ALA A 48 2.87 37.95 -9.00
CA ALA A 48 2.00 39.12 -8.80
C ALA A 48 2.74 40.47 -8.90
N ASP A 49 3.99 40.53 -8.44
CA ASP A 49 4.82 41.75 -8.44
C ASP A 49 5.73 41.89 -9.68
N ALA A 50 5.60 41.01 -10.68
CA ALA A 50 6.44 41.10 -11.87
C ALA A 50 6.09 42.36 -12.68
N PRO A 51 7.09 43.11 -13.18
CA PRO A 51 6.83 44.28 -14.00
C PRO A 51 6.17 43.87 -15.33
N GLU A 52 5.21 44.68 -15.79
CA GLU A 52 4.43 44.44 -17.02
C GLU A 52 5.21 44.79 -18.31
N ASP A 53 6.54 44.83 -18.26
CA ASP A 53 7.42 45.13 -19.40
C ASP A 53 8.18 43.90 -19.92
N ARG A 54 7.76 42.71 -19.50
CA ARG A 54 8.27 41.41 -19.95
C ARG A 54 7.12 40.49 -20.36
N PHE A 55 7.37 39.68 -21.37
CA PHE A 55 6.40 38.72 -21.87
C PHE A 55 7.07 37.50 -22.51
N TRP A 56 6.28 36.46 -22.76
CA TRP A 56 6.77 35.22 -23.35
C TRP A 56 7.40 35.44 -24.73
N ALA A 57 8.62 34.92 -24.91
CA ALA A 57 9.46 35.09 -26.10
C ALA A 57 9.93 36.54 -26.39
N ASP A 58 9.85 37.48 -25.44
CA ASP A 58 10.24 38.89 -25.67
C ASP A 58 11.70 39.05 -26.12
N THR A 59 12.64 38.40 -25.42
CA THR A 59 14.08 38.45 -25.71
C THR A 59 14.41 37.74 -27.02
N PHE A 60 13.64 36.71 -27.37
CA PHE A 60 13.79 35.98 -28.62
C PHE A 60 13.43 36.88 -29.81
N PHE A 61 12.24 37.50 -29.79
CA PHE A 61 11.84 38.41 -30.86
C PHE A 61 12.70 39.68 -30.93
N ALA A 62 13.13 40.22 -29.78
CA ALA A 62 14.07 41.34 -29.75
C ALA A 62 15.42 41.00 -30.40
N LYS A 63 15.97 39.80 -30.15
CA LYS A 63 17.20 39.32 -30.80
C LYS A 63 17.04 39.09 -32.30
N LEU A 64 15.84 38.77 -32.76
CA LEU A 64 15.52 38.62 -34.18
C LEU A 64 15.16 39.94 -34.87
N GLY A 65 14.94 41.03 -34.11
CA GLY A 65 14.56 42.33 -34.66
C GLY A 65 13.11 42.38 -35.16
N TYR A 66 12.22 41.55 -34.65
CA TYR A 66 10.80 41.55 -35.00
C TYR A 66 9.97 42.28 -33.95
N SER A 67 9.02 43.10 -34.39
CA SER A 67 8.04 43.71 -33.49
C SER A 67 7.12 42.63 -32.91
N ALA A 68 6.92 42.66 -31.60
CA ALA A 68 6.09 41.69 -30.92
C ALA A 68 5.24 42.35 -29.83
N ILE A 69 3.99 41.91 -29.70
CA ILE A 69 3.08 42.22 -28.61
C ILE A 69 2.88 40.94 -27.81
N GLY A 70 3.29 40.92 -26.55
CA GLY A 70 2.95 39.83 -25.65
C GLY A 70 1.65 40.13 -24.93
N ILE A 71 0.67 39.25 -25.10
CA ILE A 71 -0.54 39.21 -24.28
C ILE A 71 -0.30 38.16 -23.20
N VAL A 72 -0.25 38.62 -21.96
CA VAL A 72 0.16 37.80 -20.82
C VAL A 72 -1.02 37.60 -19.90
N SER A 73 -1.35 36.34 -19.62
CA SER A 73 -2.24 36.00 -18.53
C SER A 73 -1.48 35.89 -17.21
N ARG A 74 -2.02 36.53 -16.16
CA ARG A 74 -1.50 36.50 -14.78
C ARG A 74 -1.81 35.20 -14.04
N ALA A 75 -2.76 34.42 -14.53
CA ALA A 75 -3.23 33.19 -13.91
C ALA A 75 -3.45 32.11 -14.97
N PRO A 76 -3.48 30.81 -14.59
CA PRO A 76 -3.77 29.73 -15.53
C PRO A 76 -5.28 29.68 -15.82
N ASN A 77 -5.80 30.69 -16.51
CA ASN A 77 -7.23 30.92 -16.75
C ASN A 77 -7.60 30.90 -18.24
N TRP A 78 -6.69 30.47 -19.13
CA TRP A 78 -6.94 30.34 -20.56
C TRP A 78 -7.54 31.60 -21.22
N PHE A 79 -7.10 32.78 -20.80
CA PHE A 79 -7.37 34.08 -21.44
C PHE A 79 -8.89 34.41 -21.54
N PRO A 80 -9.48 35.00 -20.49
CA PRO A 80 -10.91 35.33 -20.44
C PRO A 80 -11.36 36.18 -21.66
N PRO A 81 -12.39 35.76 -22.42
CA PRO A 81 -12.81 36.44 -23.66
C PRO A 81 -13.21 37.92 -23.48
N ASP A 82 -13.85 38.27 -22.35
CA ASP A 82 -14.27 39.63 -22.06
C ASP A 82 -13.07 40.59 -21.97
N GLU A 83 -12.03 40.19 -21.23
CA GLU A 83 -10.82 41.00 -21.09
C GLU A 83 -9.97 40.95 -22.36
N MET A 84 -9.96 39.82 -23.08
CA MET A 84 -9.32 39.72 -24.40
C MET A 84 -9.92 40.70 -25.42
N SER A 85 -11.22 40.98 -25.34
CA SER A 85 -11.87 41.99 -26.19
C SER A 85 -11.34 43.40 -25.88
N ALA A 86 -11.15 43.74 -24.61
CA ALA A 86 -10.54 45.01 -24.20
C ALA A 86 -9.07 45.11 -24.62
N VAL A 87 -8.30 44.02 -24.47
CA VAL A 87 -6.92 43.93 -24.97
C VAL A 87 -6.88 44.17 -26.48
N ALA A 88 -7.75 43.50 -27.25
CA ALA A 88 -7.79 43.62 -28.71
C ALA A 88 -8.06 45.06 -29.15
N GLU A 89 -9.00 45.77 -28.53
CA GLU A 89 -9.24 47.19 -28.79
C GLU A 89 -8.03 48.07 -28.50
N ALA A 90 -7.36 47.84 -27.36
CA ALA A 90 -6.17 48.61 -26.97
C ALA A 90 -4.99 48.43 -27.94
N ILE A 91 -4.80 47.22 -28.49
CA ILE A 91 -3.67 46.93 -29.38
C ILE A 91 -3.98 47.13 -30.87
N ARG A 92 -5.27 47.24 -31.25
CA ARG A 92 -5.74 47.42 -32.64
C ARG A 92 -4.98 48.53 -33.41
N PRO A 93 -4.67 49.71 -32.84
CA PRO A 93 -3.90 50.74 -33.55
C PRO A 93 -2.49 50.30 -33.96
N ARG A 94 -1.86 49.39 -33.19
CA ARG A 94 -0.53 48.85 -33.47
C ARG A 94 -0.53 47.74 -34.52
N LEU A 95 -1.68 47.10 -34.73
CA LEU A 95 -1.87 46.03 -35.71
C LEU A 95 -2.35 46.54 -37.08
N ARG A 96 -2.90 47.75 -37.15
CA ARG A 96 -3.50 48.30 -38.38
C ARG A 96 -2.48 48.36 -39.53
N GLY A 97 -2.83 47.71 -40.65
CA GLY A 97 -1.97 47.66 -41.84
C GLY A 97 -0.73 46.77 -41.71
N LYS A 98 -0.59 46.05 -40.58
CA LYS A 98 0.48 45.09 -40.34
C LYS A 98 0.00 43.68 -40.63
N ARG A 99 0.94 42.78 -40.91
CA ARG A 99 0.68 41.34 -40.95
C ARG A 99 0.76 40.80 -39.53
N VAL A 100 -0.31 40.19 -39.06
CA VAL A 100 -0.38 39.68 -37.69
C VAL A 100 -0.13 38.18 -37.69
N VAL A 101 0.82 37.73 -36.87
CA VAL A 101 1.10 36.30 -36.62
C VAL A 101 0.86 36.01 -35.14
N THR A 102 -0.11 35.16 -34.82
CA THR A 102 -0.29 34.70 -33.42
C THR A 102 0.61 33.51 -33.12
N TYR A 103 1.20 33.48 -31.93
CA TYR A 103 2.24 32.51 -31.55
C TYR A 103 2.13 32.11 -30.08
N GLY A 104 2.04 30.81 -29.79
CA GLY A 104 1.91 30.34 -28.41
C GLY A 104 2.05 28.82 -28.24
N SER A 105 2.28 28.38 -27.00
CA SER A 105 2.41 26.96 -26.64
C SER A 105 1.42 26.56 -25.55
N SER A 106 0.85 25.35 -25.61
CA SER A 106 -0.11 24.82 -24.62
C SER A 106 -1.30 25.77 -24.43
N MET A 107 -1.51 26.32 -23.23
CA MET A 107 -2.45 27.39 -22.93
C MET A 107 -2.31 28.61 -23.87
N GLY A 108 -1.08 29.01 -24.20
CA GLY A 108 -0.84 30.09 -25.16
C GLY A 108 -1.12 29.67 -26.61
N GLY A 109 -0.97 28.38 -26.92
CA GLY A 109 -1.33 27.83 -28.23
C GLY A 109 -2.85 27.84 -28.44
N TYR A 110 -3.62 27.55 -27.38
CA TYR A 110 -5.07 27.76 -27.35
C TYR A 110 -5.41 29.22 -27.70
N ALA A 111 -4.81 30.20 -27.01
CA ALA A 111 -5.10 31.62 -27.24
C ALA A 111 -4.69 32.11 -28.63
N ALA A 112 -3.56 31.61 -29.15
CA ALA A 112 -3.10 31.92 -30.50
C ALA A 112 -4.12 31.51 -31.58
N LEU A 113 -4.88 30.44 -31.36
CA LEU A 113 -5.97 30.00 -32.23
C LEU A 113 -7.28 30.72 -31.90
N LYS A 114 -7.71 30.66 -30.63
CA LYS A 114 -9.00 31.17 -30.12
C LYS A 114 -9.23 32.65 -30.46
N PHE A 115 -8.18 33.46 -30.44
CA PHE A 115 -8.28 34.90 -30.69
C PHE A 115 -7.69 35.32 -32.04
N SER A 116 -7.38 34.37 -32.93
CA SER A 116 -6.82 34.69 -34.25
C SER A 116 -7.76 35.56 -35.08
N ASN A 117 -9.08 35.31 -35.04
CA ASN A 117 -10.06 36.16 -35.72
C ASN A 117 -10.22 37.54 -35.08
N LEU A 118 -10.32 37.61 -33.75
CA LEU A 118 -10.41 38.86 -33.01
C LEU A 118 -9.22 39.79 -33.31
N LEU A 119 -8.03 39.22 -33.49
CA LEU A 119 -6.79 39.94 -33.74
C LEU A 119 -6.46 40.15 -35.23
N GLY A 120 -7.28 39.63 -36.15
CA GLY A 120 -7.02 39.70 -37.59
C GLY A 120 -5.73 38.99 -38.01
N ALA A 121 -5.41 37.85 -37.37
CA ALA A 121 -4.20 37.10 -37.62
C ALA A 121 -4.21 36.42 -39.00
N GLY A 122 -3.27 36.78 -39.87
CA GLY A 122 -3.11 36.12 -41.18
C GLY A 122 -2.52 34.71 -41.06
N LEU A 123 -1.86 34.42 -39.94
CA LEU A 123 -1.21 33.15 -39.62
C LEU A 123 -1.25 32.92 -38.10
N ALA A 124 -1.62 31.72 -37.67
CA ALA A 124 -1.53 31.26 -36.29
C ALA A 124 -0.58 30.08 -36.18
N LEU A 125 0.39 30.15 -35.26
CA LEU A 125 1.35 29.10 -34.94
C LEU A 125 1.13 28.63 -33.51
N ALA A 126 0.50 27.47 -33.35
CA ALA A 126 0.11 26.93 -32.06
C ALA A 126 0.85 25.63 -31.75
N PHE A 127 1.66 25.64 -30.70
CA PHE A 127 2.48 24.50 -30.27
C PHE A 127 1.79 23.72 -29.16
N SER A 128 1.54 22.43 -29.40
CA SER A 128 0.81 21.53 -28.49
C SER A 128 -0.46 22.17 -27.90
N PRO A 129 -1.33 22.79 -28.74
CA PRO A 129 -2.48 23.55 -28.24
C PRO A 129 -3.53 22.63 -27.66
N GLN A 130 -4.18 23.11 -26.62
CA GLN A 130 -5.42 22.50 -26.14
C GLN A 130 -6.59 23.05 -26.94
N TRP A 131 -7.55 22.19 -27.27
CA TRP A 131 -8.80 22.60 -27.88
C TRP A 131 -9.74 23.29 -26.89
N SER A 132 -9.76 22.76 -25.66
CA SER A 132 -10.54 23.22 -24.51
C SER A 132 -9.87 22.73 -23.22
N ASN A 133 -10.11 23.38 -22.08
CA ASN A 133 -9.90 22.79 -20.75
C ASN A 133 -11.23 22.67 -19.96
N ASN A 134 -12.35 23.05 -20.55
CA ASN A 134 -13.67 22.91 -19.94
C ASN A 134 -13.99 21.42 -19.75
N PRO A 135 -14.30 20.96 -18.52
CA PRO A 135 -14.64 19.57 -18.23
C PRO A 135 -15.75 19.00 -19.14
N ALA A 136 -16.72 19.83 -19.54
CA ALA A 136 -17.82 19.42 -20.41
C ALA A 136 -17.37 19.09 -21.84
N ASP A 137 -16.29 19.71 -22.31
CA ASP A 137 -15.74 19.52 -23.65
C ASP A 137 -14.74 18.36 -23.68
N VAL A 138 -13.85 18.28 -22.69
CA VAL A 138 -12.72 17.33 -22.68
C VAL A 138 -13.08 15.96 -22.08
N GLY A 139 -14.15 15.88 -21.29
CA GLY A 139 -14.60 14.63 -20.69
C GLY A 139 -13.47 13.89 -19.97
N THR A 140 -13.24 12.63 -20.35
CA THR A 140 -12.25 11.75 -19.69
C THR A 140 -10.93 11.63 -20.43
N PHE A 141 -10.74 12.32 -21.58
CA PHE A 141 -9.50 12.18 -22.34
C PHE A 141 -8.38 13.07 -21.80
N ASP A 142 -8.68 14.19 -21.14
CA ASP A 142 -7.68 15.07 -20.51
C ASP A 142 -8.26 15.74 -19.25
N CYS A 143 -7.86 15.26 -18.07
CA CYS A 143 -8.26 15.81 -16.78
C CYS A 143 -7.21 16.72 -16.14
N ARG A 144 -6.08 16.98 -16.82
CA ARG A 144 -4.89 17.60 -16.20
C ARG A 144 -5.17 19.02 -15.69
N TRP A 145 -6.07 19.75 -16.38
CA TRP A 145 -6.30 21.18 -16.15
C TRP A 145 -7.77 21.57 -15.98
N THR A 146 -8.67 20.58 -15.87
CA THR A 146 -10.11 20.81 -15.73
C THR A 146 -10.48 21.50 -14.42
N SER A 147 -9.70 21.29 -13.35
CA SER A 147 -9.87 21.96 -12.06
C SER A 147 -9.55 23.46 -12.07
N LEU A 148 -8.91 23.95 -13.14
CA LEU A 148 -8.56 25.36 -13.33
C LEU A 148 -9.56 26.10 -14.22
N TYR A 149 -10.57 25.40 -14.76
CA TYR A 149 -11.62 26.02 -15.54
C TYR A 149 -12.58 26.77 -14.61
N ASP A 150 -12.74 28.08 -14.86
CA ASP A 150 -13.71 28.93 -14.17
C ASP A 150 -14.86 29.28 -15.15
N PRO A 151 -16.07 28.75 -14.92
CA PRO A 151 -17.24 29.05 -15.76
C PRO A 151 -17.58 30.54 -15.82
N ALA A 152 -17.24 31.33 -14.78
CA ALA A 152 -17.51 32.76 -14.76
C ALA A 152 -16.58 33.55 -15.68
N LEU A 153 -15.31 33.12 -15.80
CA LEU A 153 -14.33 33.75 -16.69
C LEU A 153 -14.44 33.28 -18.14
N GLN A 154 -15.06 32.11 -18.37
CA GLN A 154 -15.21 31.47 -19.68
C GLN A 154 -13.90 31.24 -20.45
N GLY A 155 -12.75 31.41 -19.80
CA GLY A 155 -11.45 31.10 -20.38
C GLY A 155 -11.29 29.59 -20.56
N GLY A 156 -10.85 29.18 -21.75
CA GLY A 156 -10.58 27.78 -22.07
C GLY A 156 -11.79 26.95 -22.52
N VAL A 157 -12.91 27.60 -22.86
CA VAL A 157 -14.00 26.97 -23.64
C VAL A 157 -13.52 26.52 -25.03
N ALA A 158 -14.17 25.52 -25.62
CA ALA A 158 -13.81 24.99 -26.94
C ALA A 158 -13.56 26.07 -28.01
N ILE A 159 -12.50 25.88 -28.79
CA ILE A 159 -12.26 26.64 -30.02
C ILE A 159 -13.28 26.20 -31.08
N THR A 160 -13.87 27.19 -31.76
CA THR A 160 -14.88 27.03 -32.81
C THR A 160 -14.38 27.61 -34.13
N ALA A 161 -15.09 27.35 -35.23
CA ALA A 161 -14.72 27.90 -36.53
C ALA A 161 -14.75 29.44 -36.58
N GLY A 162 -15.61 30.10 -35.80
CA GLY A 162 -15.73 31.57 -35.76
C GLY A 162 -14.57 32.27 -35.04
N ASP A 163 -13.79 31.51 -34.26
CA ASP A 163 -12.62 32.00 -33.54
C ASP A 163 -11.38 32.09 -34.45
N LEU A 164 -11.41 31.40 -35.59
CA LEU A 164 -10.26 31.17 -36.46
C LEU A 164 -10.18 32.20 -37.60
N HIS A 165 -8.97 32.69 -37.90
CA HIS A 165 -8.70 33.53 -39.06
C HIS A 165 -7.34 33.22 -39.69
N GLY A 166 -7.23 33.48 -41.00
CA GLY A 166 -6.01 33.20 -41.76
C GLY A 166 -5.66 31.72 -41.81
N LYS A 167 -4.36 31.42 -41.93
CA LYS A 167 -3.84 30.03 -41.90
C LYS A 167 -3.55 29.62 -40.46
N CYS A 168 -4.15 28.55 -39.97
CA CYS A 168 -3.88 28.04 -38.62
C CYS A 168 -3.04 26.76 -38.67
N PHE A 169 -1.87 26.76 -38.05
CA PHE A 169 -1.00 25.59 -37.95
C PHE A 169 -0.87 25.13 -36.50
N ILE A 170 -1.14 23.84 -36.27
CA ILE A 170 -0.93 23.20 -34.98
C ILE A 170 0.24 22.22 -35.05
N PHE A 171 1.15 22.29 -34.09
CA PHE A 171 2.29 21.41 -33.95
C PHE A 171 2.03 20.45 -32.78
N LEU A 172 2.07 19.14 -32.99
CA LEU A 172 1.78 18.16 -31.94
C LEU A 172 2.58 16.87 -32.11
N ASP A 173 2.83 16.17 -30.99
CA ASP A 173 3.33 14.81 -30.99
C ASP A 173 2.17 13.81 -31.12
N PRO A 174 2.08 13.03 -32.21
CA PRO A 174 1.01 12.04 -32.38
C PRO A 174 1.11 10.86 -31.39
N HIS A 175 2.23 10.72 -30.67
CA HIS A 175 2.42 9.68 -29.66
C HIS A 175 1.90 10.08 -28.28
N GLU A 176 1.61 11.37 -28.05
CA GLU A 176 0.98 11.85 -26.83
C GLU A 176 -0.54 11.79 -27.01
N ARG A 177 -1.22 10.99 -26.18
CA ARG A 177 -2.64 10.68 -26.36
C ARG A 177 -3.48 11.95 -26.28
N GLU A 178 -3.25 12.76 -25.27
CA GLU A 178 -3.98 13.98 -24.95
C GLU A 178 -3.82 15.01 -26.07
N ASP A 179 -2.58 15.25 -26.53
CA ASP A 179 -2.30 16.19 -27.62
C ASP A 179 -2.91 15.73 -28.95
N ARG A 180 -2.91 14.43 -29.22
CA ARG A 180 -3.58 13.84 -30.39
C ARG A 180 -5.09 14.09 -30.34
N GLU A 181 -5.73 13.85 -29.20
CA GLU A 181 -7.19 14.06 -29.03
C GLU A 181 -7.60 15.54 -29.15
N HIS A 182 -6.80 16.47 -28.60
CA HIS A 182 -6.99 17.91 -28.83
C HIS A 182 -6.77 18.28 -30.30
N GLY A 183 -5.70 17.76 -30.91
CA GLY A 183 -5.36 18.01 -32.29
C GLY A 183 -6.39 17.49 -33.29
N ASP A 184 -6.98 16.32 -33.04
CA ASP A 184 -8.01 15.73 -33.88
C ASP A 184 -9.29 16.60 -33.86
N ARG A 185 -9.67 17.14 -32.69
CA ARG A 185 -10.79 18.10 -32.57
C ARG A 185 -10.50 19.44 -33.27
N LEU A 186 -9.27 19.95 -33.14
CA LEU A 186 -8.86 21.19 -33.83
C LEU A 186 -8.80 21.03 -35.35
N THR A 187 -8.30 19.89 -35.85
CA THR A 187 -8.22 19.63 -37.30
C THR A 187 -9.57 19.32 -37.94
N ALA A 188 -10.60 19.02 -37.15
CA ALA A 188 -11.98 18.95 -37.64
C ALA A 188 -12.54 20.35 -37.99
N LEU A 189 -11.93 21.43 -37.49
CA LEU A 189 -12.32 22.80 -37.82
C LEU A 189 -11.71 23.23 -39.17
N PRO A 190 -12.46 24.00 -39.99
CA PRO A 190 -11.94 24.48 -41.26
C PRO A 190 -10.74 25.42 -41.07
N GLY A 191 -9.74 25.31 -41.94
CA GLY A 191 -8.57 26.20 -41.94
C GLY A 191 -7.45 25.82 -40.97
N VAL A 192 -7.59 24.74 -40.19
CA VAL A 192 -6.56 24.21 -39.29
C VAL A 192 -5.75 23.11 -39.95
N THR A 193 -4.43 23.25 -39.98
CA THR A 193 -3.50 22.26 -40.55
C THR A 193 -2.54 21.71 -39.49
N ARG A 194 -2.49 20.38 -39.39
CA ARG A 194 -1.58 19.69 -38.46
C ARG A 194 -0.17 19.49 -39.04
N ILE A 195 0.82 19.84 -38.23
CA ILE A 195 2.25 19.59 -38.41
C ILE A 195 2.69 18.56 -37.36
N VAL A 196 3.11 17.40 -37.83
CA VAL A 196 3.48 16.28 -36.96
C VAL A 196 4.91 16.44 -36.46
N ALA A 197 5.09 16.52 -35.15
CA ALA A 197 6.35 16.63 -34.44
C ALA A 197 6.51 15.42 -33.49
N PRO A 198 6.81 14.22 -34.02
CA PRO A 198 6.88 13.01 -33.22
C PRO A 198 8.04 13.06 -32.23
N PHE A 199 7.89 12.42 -31.08
CA PHE A 199 8.89 12.36 -30.02
C PHE A 199 9.26 13.75 -29.48
N THR A 200 8.24 14.57 -29.23
CA THR A 200 8.39 15.88 -28.58
C THR A 200 7.48 16.06 -27.37
N TRP A 201 6.64 15.05 -27.05
CA TRP A 201 5.64 15.13 -25.98
C TRP A 201 4.80 16.41 -26.12
N HIS A 202 4.42 17.03 -25.00
CA HIS A 202 3.67 18.28 -24.96
C HIS A 202 4.53 19.54 -25.25
N ALA A 203 5.84 19.39 -25.48
CA ALA A 203 6.79 20.51 -25.62
C ALA A 203 7.34 20.59 -27.06
N THR A 204 6.46 20.57 -28.06
CA THR A 204 6.82 20.54 -29.50
C THR A 204 7.81 21.63 -29.93
N LEU A 205 7.68 22.84 -29.37
CA LEU A 205 8.62 23.94 -29.63
C LEU A 205 10.04 23.67 -29.11
N GLY A 206 10.18 22.87 -28.03
CA GLY A 206 11.46 22.47 -27.44
C GLY A 206 12.38 21.76 -28.42
N GLN A 207 11.83 21.07 -29.43
CA GLN A 207 12.63 20.47 -30.51
C GLN A 207 13.42 21.54 -31.28
N LEU A 208 12.77 22.65 -31.66
CA LEU A 208 13.43 23.72 -32.43
C LEU A 208 14.37 24.55 -31.56
N ILE A 209 14.02 24.77 -30.29
CA ILE A 209 14.84 25.54 -29.34
C ILE A 209 16.15 24.82 -29.02
N SER A 210 16.10 23.49 -28.87
CA SER A 210 17.25 22.66 -28.51
C SER A 210 18.08 22.19 -29.72
N SER A 211 17.74 22.64 -30.92
CA SER A 211 18.55 22.40 -32.12
C SER A 211 19.76 23.34 -32.14
N SER A 212 20.93 22.82 -32.50
CA SER A 212 22.15 23.64 -32.65
C SER A 212 22.17 24.52 -33.93
N GLY A 213 21.17 24.38 -34.80
CA GLY A 213 21.03 25.19 -36.01
C GLY A 213 20.28 26.51 -35.78
N LYS A 214 19.78 27.08 -36.88
CA LYS A 214 18.99 28.33 -36.89
C LYS A 214 17.49 28.06 -37.02
N GLU A 215 17.02 26.87 -36.67
CA GLU A 215 15.65 26.44 -37.01
C GLU A 215 14.56 27.25 -36.28
N SER A 216 14.81 27.69 -35.04
CA SER A 216 13.91 28.61 -34.33
C SER A 216 13.78 29.96 -35.04
N ARG A 217 14.87 30.51 -35.59
CA ARG A 217 14.85 31.72 -36.42
C ARG A 217 14.13 31.46 -37.75
N GLN A 218 14.45 30.35 -38.44
CA GLN A 218 13.84 29.99 -39.72
C GLN A 218 12.32 29.82 -39.60
N LEU A 219 11.82 29.31 -38.46
CA LEU A 219 10.38 29.27 -38.19
C LEU A 219 9.74 30.65 -38.31
N MET A 220 10.35 31.68 -37.71
CA MET A 220 9.85 33.06 -37.76
C MET A 220 9.98 33.65 -39.17
N GLU A 221 11.09 33.41 -39.86
CA GLU A 221 11.30 33.85 -41.25
C GLU A 221 10.20 33.30 -42.18
N LEU A 222 9.90 32.00 -42.08
CA LEU A 222 8.80 31.35 -42.80
C LEU A 222 7.44 31.94 -42.42
N ALA A 223 7.23 32.27 -41.14
CA ALA A 223 5.97 32.84 -40.67
C ALA A 223 5.74 34.26 -41.20
N THR A 224 6.81 34.99 -41.52
CA THR A 224 6.70 36.38 -42.01
C THR A 224 6.36 36.50 -43.49
N ASP A 225 6.28 35.43 -44.28
CA ASP A 225 5.83 35.48 -45.67
C ASP A 225 4.72 34.43 -45.93
N PRO A 226 3.49 34.86 -46.28
CA PRO A 226 2.39 33.93 -46.58
C PRO A 226 2.68 32.88 -47.66
N ARG A 227 3.66 33.15 -48.55
CA ARG A 227 4.09 32.23 -49.62
C ARG A 227 4.99 31.12 -49.09
N THR A 228 5.72 31.37 -48.01
CA THR A 228 6.65 30.40 -47.41
C THR A 228 6.08 29.73 -46.17
N GLY A 229 5.19 30.41 -45.44
CA GLY A 229 4.36 29.89 -44.33
C GLY A 229 3.35 28.84 -44.79
N THR A 230 3.87 27.65 -45.07
CA THR A 230 3.15 26.50 -45.64
C THR A 230 3.41 25.25 -44.80
N ALA A 231 2.49 24.29 -44.83
CA ALA A 231 2.60 23.06 -44.07
C ALA A 231 3.87 22.28 -44.46
N GLU A 232 4.19 22.27 -45.76
CA GLU A 232 5.34 21.59 -46.35
C GLU A 232 6.65 22.12 -45.77
N ARG A 233 6.80 23.44 -45.70
CA ARG A 233 8.00 24.09 -45.15
C ARG A 233 8.14 23.87 -43.65
N PHE A 234 7.05 23.96 -42.88
CA PHE A 234 7.09 23.67 -41.45
C PHE A 234 7.42 22.20 -41.16
N ARG A 235 6.85 21.25 -41.93
CA ARG A 235 7.22 19.82 -41.83
C ARG A 235 8.69 19.59 -42.18
N GLN A 236 9.21 20.28 -43.20
CA GLN A 236 10.63 20.19 -43.57
C GLN A 236 11.53 20.71 -42.45
N LEU A 237 11.19 21.85 -41.85
CA LEU A 237 11.92 22.44 -40.73
C LEU A 237 12.00 21.47 -39.53
N PHE A 238 10.86 20.92 -39.11
CA PHE A 238 10.80 19.93 -38.04
C PHE A 238 11.46 18.60 -38.39
N ARG A 239 11.64 18.26 -39.67
CA ARG A 239 12.37 17.06 -40.07
C ARG A 239 13.88 17.26 -39.97
N VAL A 240 14.37 18.43 -40.40
CA VAL A 240 15.80 18.76 -40.39
C VAL A 240 16.32 18.94 -38.96
N SER A 241 15.57 19.62 -38.10
CA SER A 241 15.98 19.85 -36.70
C SER A 241 16.16 18.58 -35.88
N ARG A 242 15.57 17.45 -36.28
CA ARG A 242 15.73 16.15 -35.59
C ARG A 242 17.18 15.73 -35.45
N ARG A 243 18.03 16.09 -36.41
CA ARG A 243 19.45 15.67 -36.44
C ARG A 243 20.26 16.24 -35.30
N THR A 244 19.88 17.40 -34.80
CA THR A 244 20.67 18.24 -33.89
C THR A 244 19.89 18.63 -32.63
N SER A 245 18.60 18.31 -32.57
CA SER A 245 17.75 18.62 -31.43
C SER A 245 17.99 17.65 -30.28
N ARG A 246 18.53 18.18 -29.18
CA ARG A 246 18.70 17.42 -27.93
C ARG A 246 17.36 16.92 -27.38
N SER A 247 16.35 17.78 -27.34
CA SER A 247 15.02 17.43 -26.80
C SER A 247 14.36 16.30 -27.59
N TYR A 248 14.50 16.29 -28.92
CA TYR A 248 13.99 15.21 -29.76
C TYR A 248 14.69 13.88 -29.46
N HIS A 249 16.03 13.87 -29.35
CA HIS A 249 16.78 12.64 -29.07
C HIS A 249 16.47 12.07 -27.69
N GLU A 250 16.45 12.91 -26.64
CA GLU A 250 16.11 12.49 -25.28
C GLU A 250 14.69 11.91 -25.24
N THR A 251 13.71 12.64 -25.77
CA THR A 251 12.31 12.19 -25.78
C THR A 251 12.11 10.91 -26.59
N LYS A 252 12.77 10.81 -27.75
CA LYS A 252 12.75 9.61 -28.59
C LYS A 252 13.33 8.42 -27.84
N PHE A 253 14.48 8.59 -27.19
CA PHE A 253 15.09 7.56 -26.36
C PHE A 253 14.14 7.09 -25.25
N HIS A 254 13.52 8.03 -24.52
CA HIS A 254 12.56 7.68 -23.48
C HIS A 254 11.34 6.90 -24.02
N CYS A 255 10.75 7.36 -25.13
CA CYS A 255 9.60 6.72 -25.75
C CYS A 255 9.92 5.31 -26.27
N VAL A 256 11.08 5.11 -26.88
CA VAL A 256 11.49 3.82 -27.43
C VAL A 256 11.89 2.85 -26.31
N ALA A 257 12.62 3.28 -25.29
CA ALA A 257 12.96 2.47 -24.11
C ALA A 257 11.70 1.95 -23.39
N SER A 258 10.68 2.80 -23.23
CA SER A 258 9.41 2.43 -22.58
C SER A 258 8.57 1.42 -23.39
N ARG A 259 8.94 1.11 -24.64
CA ARG A 259 8.33 0.01 -25.43
C ARG A 259 9.01 -1.32 -25.18
N LEU A 260 10.32 -1.33 -24.86
CA LEU A 260 10.99 -2.54 -24.42
C LEU A 260 10.39 -3.05 -23.11
N GLU A 261 9.99 -2.15 -22.21
CA GLU A 261 9.25 -2.50 -21.00
C GLU A 261 7.91 -3.21 -21.33
N ARG A 262 7.19 -2.74 -22.35
CA ARG A 262 5.87 -3.27 -22.76
C ARG A 262 5.91 -4.48 -23.71
N GLY A 263 7.05 -5.16 -23.83
CA GLY A 263 7.16 -6.39 -24.63
C GLY A 263 7.41 -6.20 -26.13
N GLY A 264 7.37 -4.98 -26.68
CA GLY A 264 7.59 -4.74 -28.11
C GLY A 264 9.06 -4.91 -28.53
N THR A 265 9.37 -5.89 -29.38
CA THR A 265 10.73 -6.13 -29.94
C THR A 265 10.97 -5.44 -31.28
N ALA A 266 9.92 -5.03 -31.99
CA ALA A 266 9.98 -4.53 -33.38
C ALA A 266 10.77 -3.21 -33.60
N ARG A 267 11.28 -2.58 -32.53
CA ARG A 267 12.13 -1.37 -32.60
C ARG A 267 13.43 -1.49 -31.79
N PHE A 268 13.81 -2.73 -31.50
CA PHE A 268 15.04 -3.07 -30.82
C PHE A 268 16.28 -2.46 -31.50
N HIS A 269 16.42 -2.60 -32.82
CA HIS A 269 17.52 -1.99 -33.58
C HIS A 269 17.49 -0.46 -33.62
N GLU A 270 16.30 0.16 -33.54
CA GLU A 270 16.18 1.62 -33.46
C GLU A 270 16.71 2.15 -32.12
N LEU A 271 16.46 1.43 -31.02
CA LEU A 271 17.00 1.78 -29.71
C LEU A 271 18.49 1.50 -29.61
N ALA A 272 18.97 0.37 -30.17
CA ALA A 272 20.40 0.08 -30.26
C ALA A 272 21.16 1.18 -31.01
N GLY A 273 20.58 1.71 -32.11
CA GLY A 273 21.13 2.86 -32.82
C GLY A 273 21.14 4.16 -32.00
N LEU A 274 20.13 4.38 -31.14
CA LEU A 274 20.11 5.53 -30.21
C LEU A 274 21.12 5.37 -29.06
N CYS A 275 21.41 4.13 -28.66
CA CYS A 275 22.44 3.81 -27.68
C CYS A 275 23.86 3.79 -28.27
N ALA A 276 24.00 3.79 -29.61
CA ALA A 276 25.29 3.67 -30.27
C ALA A 276 26.22 4.88 -30.04
N ASP A 277 25.65 6.06 -29.78
CA ASP A 277 26.38 7.33 -29.54
C ASP A 277 26.54 7.65 -28.03
N GLU A 278 26.94 6.64 -27.23
CA GLU A 278 27.01 6.54 -25.76
C GLU A 278 27.18 7.83 -24.92
N ALA A 279 26.10 8.58 -24.67
CA ALA A 279 26.17 9.78 -23.81
C ALA A 279 25.79 9.53 -22.33
N THR A 280 24.93 8.56 -22.02
CA THR A 280 24.37 8.38 -20.66
C THR A 280 24.55 6.98 -20.11
N GLN A 281 24.66 6.88 -18.79
CA GLN A 281 24.73 5.60 -18.07
C GLN A 281 23.50 4.73 -18.35
N GLU A 282 22.32 5.34 -18.50
CA GLU A 282 21.11 4.60 -18.89
C GLU A 282 21.24 3.93 -20.26
N ALA A 283 21.75 4.64 -21.28
CA ALA A 283 21.90 4.07 -22.62
C ALA A 283 22.86 2.87 -22.62
N ARG A 284 23.95 2.95 -21.85
CA ARG A 284 24.94 1.87 -21.71
C ARG A 284 24.37 0.65 -20.99
N LEU A 285 23.58 0.86 -19.93
CA LEU A 285 22.86 -0.24 -19.26
C LEU A 285 21.82 -0.88 -20.20
N LEU A 286 21.02 -0.08 -20.92
CA LEU A 286 20.05 -0.63 -21.88
C LEU A 286 20.73 -1.41 -23.02
N LYS A 287 21.95 -1.03 -23.43
CA LYS A 287 22.75 -1.80 -24.38
C LYS A 287 23.15 -3.18 -23.83
N GLY A 288 23.39 -3.29 -22.53
CA GLY A 288 23.65 -4.58 -21.87
C GLY A 288 22.49 -5.59 -22.03
N VAL A 289 21.26 -5.18 -21.71
CA VAL A 289 20.07 -6.05 -21.94
C VAL A 289 19.78 -6.29 -23.42
N MET A 290 20.22 -5.39 -24.31
CA MET A 290 20.07 -5.61 -25.74
C MET A 290 20.94 -6.76 -26.24
N LEU A 291 22.23 -6.75 -25.90
CA LEU A 291 23.13 -7.84 -26.26
C LEU A 291 22.63 -9.19 -25.72
N PHE A 292 22.09 -9.20 -24.49
CA PHE A 292 21.42 -10.37 -23.93
C PHE A 292 20.26 -10.87 -24.81
N LEU A 293 19.40 -9.96 -25.29
CA LEU A 293 18.27 -10.31 -26.17
C LEU A 293 18.71 -10.75 -27.58
N ASP A 294 19.88 -10.30 -28.05
CA ASP A 294 20.50 -10.74 -29.32
C ASP A 294 21.23 -12.08 -29.20
N GLY A 295 21.24 -12.70 -28.02
CA GLY A 295 21.91 -13.99 -27.79
C GLY A 295 23.39 -13.87 -27.41
N GLU A 296 23.84 -12.68 -26.99
CA GLU A 296 25.18 -12.40 -26.48
C GLU A 296 25.14 -12.04 -24.97
N PRO A 297 24.73 -12.97 -24.09
CA PRO A 297 24.53 -12.69 -22.67
C PRO A 297 25.82 -12.27 -21.94
N GLU A 298 26.98 -12.83 -22.31
CA GLU A 298 28.27 -12.49 -21.69
C GLU A 298 28.68 -11.05 -22.01
N ALA A 299 28.54 -10.63 -23.26
CA ALA A 299 28.85 -9.26 -23.69
C ALA A 299 27.88 -8.26 -23.04
N GLY A 300 26.60 -8.64 -22.91
CA GLY A 300 25.61 -7.88 -22.16
C GLY A 300 26.00 -7.66 -20.70
N LEU A 301 26.44 -8.73 -20.02
CA LEU A 301 26.87 -8.66 -18.61
C LEU A 301 28.12 -7.83 -18.44
N GLU A 302 29.10 -7.95 -19.34
CA GLU A 302 30.34 -7.17 -19.29
C GLU A 302 30.05 -5.65 -19.32
N LEU A 303 29.10 -5.21 -20.15
CA LEU A 303 28.67 -3.81 -20.17
C LEU A 303 28.05 -3.36 -18.85
N VAL A 304 27.19 -4.20 -18.24
CA VAL A 304 26.60 -3.87 -16.93
C VAL A 304 27.68 -3.77 -15.86
N GLN A 305 28.63 -4.72 -15.84
CA GLN A 305 29.75 -4.74 -14.89
C GLN A 305 30.66 -3.52 -15.01
N ARG A 306 30.79 -2.90 -16.19
CA ARG A 306 31.56 -1.66 -16.36
C ARG A 306 30.89 -0.45 -15.72
N GLU A 307 29.57 -0.45 -15.59
CA GLU A 307 28.82 0.68 -15.03
C GLU A 307 28.64 0.62 -13.51
N THR A 308 28.58 -0.59 -12.93
CA THR A 308 28.33 -0.77 -11.49
C THR A 308 29.36 -0.13 -10.54
N PRO A 309 30.68 -0.03 -10.85
CA PRO A 309 31.66 0.59 -9.95
C PRO A 309 31.41 2.08 -9.68
N SER A 310 30.65 2.76 -10.54
CA SER A 310 30.22 4.14 -10.30
C SER A 310 29.18 4.29 -9.17
N GLY A 311 28.77 3.17 -8.56
CA GLY A 311 27.61 3.11 -7.69
C GLY A 311 26.33 3.52 -8.40
N LEU A 312 26.28 3.62 -9.73
CA LEU A 312 25.12 4.11 -10.49
C LEU A 312 24.70 5.55 -10.13
N HIS A 313 25.63 6.41 -9.69
CA HIS A 313 25.31 7.80 -9.32
C HIS A 313 25.02 8.71 -10.53
N HIS A 314 25.34 8.26 -11.75
CA HIS A 314 25.21 9.05 -12.98
C HIS A 314 23.92 8.77 -13.76
N ILE A 315 23.06 7.91 -13.25
CA ILE A 315 21.73 7.63 -13.78
C ILE A 315 20.67 8.25 -12.88
N HIS A 316 19.66 8.89 -13.48
CA HIS A 316 18.51 9.40 -12.75
C HIS A 316 17.70 8.24 -12.15
N VAL A 317 17.11 8.43 -10.96
CA VAL A 317 16.40 7.35 -10.23
C VAL A 317 15.31 6.71 -11.10
N SER A 318 14.47 7.51 -11.76
CA SER A 318 13.39 6.98 -12.63
C SER A 318 13.91 6.20 -13.84
N SER A 319 15.09 6.57 -14.37
CA SER A 319 15.77 5.83 -15.43
C SER A 319 16.29 4.49 -14.93
N LEU A 320 16.87 4.46 -13.74
CA LEU A 320 17.38 3.22 -13.13
C LEU A 320 16.25 2.24 -12.83
N GLU A 321 15.14 2.71 -12.26
CA GLU A 321 13.96 1.88 -12.03
C GLU A 321 13.43 1.27 -13.33
N ARG A 322 13.41 2.06 -14.41
CA ARG A 322 13.03 1.56 -15.74
C ARG A 322 13.97 0.48 -16.25
N VAL A 323 15.29 0.68 -16.11
CA VAL A 323 16.29 -0.34 -16.48
C VAL A 323 16.04 -1.64 -15.71
N LEU A 324 15.88 -1.56 -14.38
CA LEU A 324 15.58 -2.71 -13.53
C LEU A 324 14.28 -3.42 -13.97
N ARG A 325 13.21 -2.68 -14.25
CA ARG A 325 11.95 -3.26 -14.76
C ARG A 325 12.14 -3.95 -16.11
N ILE A 326 12.90 -3.34 -17.03
CA ILE A 326 13.21 -3.96 -18.33
C ILE A 326 13.99 -5.25 -18.12
N TYR A 327 15.01 -5.25 -17.27
CA TYR A 327 15.81 -6.44 -16.99
C TYR A 327 14.94 -7.57 -16.41
N ARG A 328 14.05 -7.23 -15.46
CA ARG A 328 13.08 -8.17 -14.89
C ARG A 328 12.17 -8.76 -15.96
N ILE A 329 11.49 -7.92 -16.74
CA ILE A 329 10.51 -8.34 -17.76
C ILE A 329 11.17 -9.16 -18.86
N ARG A 330 12.42 -8.85 -19.20
CA ARG A 330 13.17 -9.54 -20.26
C ARG A 330 13.94 -10.76 -19.76
N GLY A 331 13.94 -11.04 -18.47
CA GLY A 331 14.64 -12.20 -17.90
C GLY A 331 16.16 -12.03 -17.85
N PHE A 332 16.69 -10.81 -17.91
CA PHE A 332 18.12 -10.55 -17.78
C PHE A 332 18.54 -10.53 -16.29
N VAL A 333 18.32 -11.67 -15.62
CA VAL A 333 18.42 -11.85 -14.17
C VAL A 333 19.80 -11.51 -13.64
N GLU A 334 20.86 -12.04 -14.24
CA GLU A 334 22.24 -11.81 -13.78
C GLU A 334 22.65 -10.34 -13.91
N GLY A 335 22.17 -9.65 -14.96
CA GLY A 335 22.36 -8.21 -15.11
C GLY A 335 21.66 -7.42 -14.00
N GLU A 336 20.49 -7.87 -13.56
CA GLU A 336 19.75 -7.20 -12.49
C GLU A 336 20.41 -7.39 -11.13
N ILE A 337 20.90 -8.61 -10.85
CA ILE A 337 21.64 -8.91 -9.63
C ILE A 337 22.85 -7.97 -9.50
N LEU A 338 23.59 -7.72 -10.59
CA LEU A 338 24.71 -6.78 -10.60
C LEU A 338 24.28 -5.36 -10.22
N LEU A 339 23.16 -4.86 -10.77
CA LEU A 339 22.63 -3.54 -10.44
C LEU A 339 22.17 -3.44 -8.98
N ARG A 340 21.47 -4.47 -8.49
CA ARG A 340 20.99 -4.54 -7.10
C ARG A 340 22.15 -4.59 -6.11
N ARG A 341 23.22 -5.35 -6.42
CA ARG A 341 24.46 -5.35 -5.62
C ARG A 341 25.12 -3.98 -5.60
N ALA A 342 25.27 -3.33 -6.75
CA ALA A 342 25.85 -1.99 -6.82
C ALA A 342 25.06 -0.95 -6.02
N LEU A 343 23.74 -1.07 -5.97
CA LEU A 343 22.88 -0.25 -5.12
C LEU A 343 23.09 -0.54 -3.63
N ARG A 344 23.16 -1.82 -3.25
CA ARG A 344 23.47 -2.26 -1.87
C ARG A 344 24.85 -1.75 -1.42
N ASP A 345 25.84 -1.75 -2.32
CA ASP A 345 27.21 -1.35 -2.05
C ASP A 345 27.38 0.18 -1.88
N ARG A 346 26.37 1.00 -2.20
CA ARG A 346 26.39 2.45 -1.92
C ARG A 346 26.46 2.76 -0.43
N GLU A 347 25.70 2.00 0.34
CA GLU A 347 25.55 2.16 1.78
C GLU A 347 25.61 0.77 2.42
N PRO A 348 26.80 0.13 2.44
CA PRO A 348 26.93 -1.26 2.87
C PRO A 348 26.59 -1.45 4.35
N GLU A 349 26.53 -0.37 5.14
CA GLU A 349 26.16 -0.39 6.55
C GLU A 349 24.64 -0.19 6.77
N ASN A 350 23.87 0.14 5.73
CA ASN A 350 22.44 0.39 5.84
C ASN A 350 21.66 -0.93 5.82
N GLY A 351 21.16 -1.36 6.98
CA GLY A 351 20.41 -2.60 7.13
C GLY A 351 19.13 -2.66 6.29
N LEU A 352 18.42 -1.53 6.11
CA LEU A 352 17.26 -1.48 5.20
C LEU A 352 17.66 -1.67 3.74
N GLY A 353 18.81 -1.13 3.33
CA GLY A 353 19.38 -1.33 2.00
C GLY A 353 19.70 -2.80 1.72
N ARG A 354 20.31 -3.50 2.68
CA ARG A 354 20.59 -4.94 2.60
C ARG A 354 19.33 -5.80 2.65
N LEU A 355 18.35 -5.42 3.46
CA LEU A 355 17.05 -6.10 3.50
C LEU A 355 16.31 -5.98 2.17
N ASN A 356 16.31 -4.79 1.57
CA ASN A 356 15.77 -4.57 0.23
C ASN A 356 16.49 -5.45 -0.80
N PHE A 357 17.82 -5.51 -0.74
CA PHE A 357 18.59 -6.42 -1.59
C PHE A 357 18.16 -7.88 -1.41
N ALA A 358 18.03 -8.36 -0.16
CA ALA A 358 17.63 -9.72 0.14
C ALA A 358 16.20 -10.05 -0.36
N GLY A 359 15.25 -9.13 -0.19
CA GLY A 359 13.90 -9.26 -0.73
C GLY A 359 13.86 -9.34 -2.26
N GLU A 360 14.71 -8.57 -2.95
CA GLU A 360 14.83 -8.64 -4.41
C GLU A 360 15.48 -9.94 -4.88
N MET A 361 16.45 -10.48 -4.13
CA MET A 361 17.06 -11.79 -4.42
C MET A 361 16.05 -12.94 -4.24
N GLU A 362 15.19 -12.86 -3.24
CA GLU A 362 14.09 -13.81 -3.05
C GLU A 362 13.05 -13.71 -4.19
N ALA A 363 12.64 -12.50 -4.58
CA ALA A 363 11.73 -12.30 -5.72
C ALA A 363 12.30 -12.83 -7.04
N LEU A 364 13.63 -12.93 -7.12
CA LEU A 364 14.40 -13.52 -8.20
C LEU A 364 14.51 -15.05 -8.15
N GLY A 365 14.01 -15.69 -7.10
CA GLY A 365 14.19 -17.12 -6.86
C GLY A 365 15.63 -17.51 -6.48
N ARG A 366 16.40 -16.58 -5.91
CA ARG A 366 17.81 -16.75 -5.49
C ARG A 366 18.05 -16.25 -4.05
N PRO A 367 17.25 -16.67 -3.06
CA PRO A 367 17.28 -16.12 -1.71
C PRO A 367 18.63 -16.31 -1.00
N GLU A 368 19.46 -17.27 -1.42
CA GLU A 368 20.73 -17.62 -0.78
C GLU A 368 21.70 -16.44 -0.73
N ALA A 369 21.73 -15.62 -1.79
CA ALA A 369 22.59 -14.44 -1.85
C ALA A 369 22.15 -13.35 -0.86
N GLY A 370 20.83 -13.19 -0.68
CA GLY A 370 20.25 -12.27 0.29
C GLY A 370 20.45 -12.72 1.74
N ILE A 371 20.25 -14.03 1.98
CA ILE A 371 20.49 -14.65 3.29
C ILE A 371 21.95 -14.49 3.70
N ALA A 372 22.89 -14.81 2.82
CA ALA A 372 24.33 -14.69 3.10
C ALA A 372 24.74 -13.23 3.40
N ASP A 373 24.16 -12.26 2.67
CA ASP A 373 24.40 -10.84 2.90
C ASP A 373 23.91 -10.35 4.27
N LEU A 374 22.72 -10.79 4.69
CA LEU A 374 22.17 -10.46 6.00
C LEU A 374 22.93 -11.17 7.13
N ILE A 375 23.36 -12.42 6.95
CA ILE A 375 24.22 -13.12 7.92
C ILE A 375 25.54 -12.35 8.12
N ALA A 376 26.16 -11.88 7.04
CA ALA A 376 27.36 -11.06 7.12
C ALA A 376 27.10 -9.76 7.90
N LEU A 377 25.99 -9.07 7.62
CA LEU A 377 25.58 -7.88 8.36
C LEU A 377 25.44 -8.15 9.86
N CYS A 378 24.74 -9.23 10.25
CA CYS A 378 24.55 -9.61 11.65
C CYS A 378 25.88 -9.93 12.37
N ARG A 379 26.88 -10.47 11.66
CA ARG A 379 28.20 -10.77 12.23
C ARG A 379 29.10 -9.54 12.35
N GLU A 380 28.93 -8.56 11.47
CA GLU A 380 29.79 -7.39 11.37
C GLU A 380 29.33 -6.22 12.24
N ARG A 381 28.03 -6.15 12.59
CA ARG A 381 27.40 -4.94 13.15
C ARG A 381 26.32 -5.25 14.17
N ASP A 382 26.03 -4.25 15.00
CA ASP A 382 24.81 -4.23 15.80
C ASP A 382 23.59 -4.01 14.89
N VAL A 383 22.80 -5.07 14.74
CA VAL A 383 21.56 -5.09 13.93
C VAL A 383 20.30 -4.84 14.76
N THR A 384 20.43 -4.43 16.02
CA THR A 384 19.28 -4.12 16.89
C THR A 384 18.24 -3.21 16.22
N PRO A 385 18.61 -2.15 15.44
CA PRO A 385 17.62 -1.29 14.77
C PRO A 385 16.77 -1.98 13.70
N TRP A 386 17.22 -3.11 13.14
CA TRP A 386 16.57 -3.84 12.05
C TRP A 386 16.20 -5.28 12.44
N ARG A 387 16.28 -5.59 13.74
CA ARG A 387 16.18 -6.96 14.24
C ARG A 387 14.82 -7.58 13.92
N GLU A 388 13.76 -6.80 14.03
CA GLU A 388 12.39 -7.23 13.73
C GLU A 388 12.21 -7.53 12.23
N GLU A 389 12.69 -6.64 11.36
CA GLU A 389 12.56 -6.79 9.90
C GLU A 389 13.40 -7.94 9.34
N ILE A 390 14.64 -8.10 9.83
CA ILE A 390 15.50 -9.23 9.46
C ILE A 390 14.89 -10.55 9.95
N GLY A 391 14.34 -10.57 11.17
CA GLY A 391 13.62 -11.73 11.72
C GLY A 391 12.40 -12.12 10.87
N HIS A 392 11.60 -11.13 10.45
CA HIS A 392 10.48 -11.36 9.54
C HIS A 392 10.92 -11.93 8.20
N PHE A 393 12.01 -11.41 7.62
CA PHE A 393 12.57 -11.96 6.39
C PHE A 393 13.03 -13.41 6.59
N ALA A 394 13.79 -13.68 7.65
CA ALA A 394 14.31 -15.01 7.96
C ALA A 394 13.19 -16.05 8.10
N ARG A 395 12.08 -15.72 8.77
CA ARG A 395 10.89 -16.56 8.87
C ARG A 395 10.25 -16.82 7.51
N ARG A 396 10.08 -15.76 6.71
CA ARG A 396 9.45 -15.84 5.39
C ARG A 396 10.20 -16.77 4.44
N VAL A 397 11.54 -16.78 4.51
CA VAL A 397 12.40 -17.67 3.72
C VAL A 397 12.79 -18.96 4.46
N ASN A 398 12.24 -19.19 5.66
CA ASN A 398 12.52 -20.33 6.53
C ASN A 398 14.04 -20.58 6.77
N SER A 399 14.82 -19.51 6.99
CA SER A 399 16.27 -19.60 7.19
C SER A 399 16.65 -19.63 8.67
N ARG A 400 16.87 -20.84 9.20
CA ARG A 400 17.37 -21.04 10.57
C ARG A 400 18.77 -20.44 10.77
N GLU A 401 19.63 -20.51 9.76
CA GLU A 401 20.99 -19.95 9.83
C GLU A 401 20.98 -18.43 10.04
N LEU A 402 20.08 -17.72 9.35
CA LEU A 402 19.93 -16.27 9.53
C LEU A 402 19.38 -15.92 10.91
N LEU A 403 18.44 -16.71 11.44
CA LEU A 403 17.93 -16.52 12.81
C LEU A 403 19.04 -16.68 13.86
N VAL A 404 19.89 -17.69 13.70
CA VAL A 404 21.05 -17.90 14.58
C VAL A 404 22.02 -16.71 14.49
N ALA A 405 22.33 -16.23 13.29
CA ALA A 405 23.19 -15.06 13.10
C ALA A 405 22.58 -13.77 13.69
N LEU A 406 21.26 -13.59 13.55
CA LEU A 406 20.53 -12.43 14.06
C LEU A 406 20.52 -12.36 15.59
N LEU A 407 20.36 -13.50 16.25
CA LEU A 407 20.30 -13.59 17.71
C LEU A 407 21.69 -13.51 18.34
N GLY A 408 22.72 -14.06 17.70
CA GLY A 408 24.10 -14.02 18.20
C GLY A 408 24.20 -14.54 19.65
N ASP A 409 24.80 -13.74 20.54
CA ASP A 409 24.99 -14.08 21.96
C ASP A 409 23.69 -14.21 22.77
N ASP A 410 22.56 -13.71 22.23
CA ASP A 410 21.25 -13.88 22.84
C ASP A 410 20.78 -15.35 22.71
N LEU A 411 21.26 -16.11 21.72
CA LEU A 411 20.95 -17.55 21.58
C LEU A 411 21.91 -18.40 22.42
N ILE A 412 21.43 -18.88 23.58
CA ILE A 412 22.24 -19.64 24.55
C ILE A 412 22.36 -21.12 24.16
N PHE A 413 21.30 -21.68 23.56
CA PHE A 413 21.26 -23.09 23.18
C PHE A 413 20.34 -23.27 21.96
N ASP A 414 20.76 -24.10 21.01
CA ASP A 414 19.96 -24.47 19.84
C ASP A 414 20.02 -25.99 19.59
N GLY A 415 18.98 -26.69 20.03
CA GLY A 415 18.78 -28.13 19.88
C GLY A 415 17.85 -28.47 18.71
N ALA A 416 17.52 -29.76 18.53
CA ALA A 416 16.62 -30.16 17.45
C ALA A 416 15.16 -29.75 17.75
N GLN A 417 14.77 -29.73 19.03
CA GLN A 417 13.41 -29.42 19.48
C GLN A 417 13.34 -28.26 20.48
N VAL A 418 14.46 -27.92 21.12
CA VAL A 418 14.53 -26.86 22.14
C VAL A 418 15.50 -25.78 21.69
N SER A 419 15.07 -24.53 21.71
CA SER A 419 15.95 -23.37 21.57
C SER A 419 15.82 -22.47 22.80
N VAL A 420 16.94 -21.92 23.25
CA VAL A 420 17.01 -21.04 24.42
C VAL A 420 17.55 -19.68 24.01
N VAL A 421 16.78 -18.64 24.27
CA VAL A 421 17.14 -17.25 23.97
C VAL A 421 17.11 -16.43 25.25
N SER A 422 18.16 -15.68 25.56
CA SER A 422 18.20 -14.72 26.66
C SER A 422 18.13 -13.29 26.21
N GLN A 423 17.57 -12.47 27.09
CA GLN A 423 17.75 -11.02 27.09
C GLN A 423 18.05 -10.59 28.52
N MET A 424 19.30 -10.22 28.75
CA MET A 424 19.82 -9.95 30.09
C MET A 424 19.82 -8.45 30.38
N THR A 425 19.53 -8.12 31.63
CA THR A 425 19.61 -6.76 32.20
C THR A 425 20.44 -6.82 33.49
N ASP A 426 20.63 -5.67 34.15
CA ASP A 426 21.26 -5.59 35.48
C ASP A 426 20.35 -6.10 36.62
N SER A 427 19.17 -6.65 36.30
CA SER A 427 18.25 -7.16 37.31
C SER A 427 18.82 -8.39 38.02
N GLU A 428 18.71 -8.39 39.35
CA GLU A 428 18.98 -9.56 40.20
C GLU A 428 18.00 -10.71 39.97
N THR A 429 16.89 -10.49 39.26
CA THR A 429 15.88 -11.51 38.97
C THR A 429 15.86 -11.87 37.49
N VAL A 430 15.90 -13.18 37.22
CA VAL A 430 15.76 -13.77 35.89
C VAL A 430 14.43 -14.51 35.80
N VAL A 431 13.62 -14.16 34.81
CA VAL A 431 12.36 -14.85 34.51
C VAL A 431 12.58 -15.81 33.35
N ILE A 432 12.50 -17.10 33.63
CA ILE A 432 12.55 -18.16 32.64
C ILE A 432 11.13 -18.47 32.16
N VAL A 433 10.87 -18.19 30.89
CA VAL A 433 9.57 -18.39 30.24
C VAL A 433 9.64 -19.63 29.36
N PHE A 434 8.87 -20.65 29.73
CA PHE A 434 8.67 -21.82 28.89
C PHE A 434 7.52 -21.58 27.93
N ASP A 435 7.82 -21.69 26.64
CA ASP A 435 6.86 -21.48 25.56
C ASP A 435 6.76 -22.73 24.69
N GLY A 436 5.59 -23.37 24.79
CA GLY A 436 5.24 -24.60 24.08
C GLY A 436 4.46 -24.38 22.79
N THR A 437 4.42 -23.15 22.26
CA THR A 437 3.57 -22.79 21.12
C THR A 437 4.14 -23.35 19.83
N GLU A 438 3.36 -24.20 19.15
CA GLU A 438 3.74 -24.81 17.89
C GLU A 438 4.02 -23.75 16.81
N GLY A 439 5.11 -23.94 16.07
CA GLY A 439 5.51 -23.05 14.96
C GLY A 439 6.20 -21.75 15.36
N ARG A 440 6.34 -21.44 16.65
CA ARG A 440 7.03 -20.22 17.11
C ARG A 440 8.55 -20.36 16.95
N MET A 441 9.18 -19.34 16.35
CA MET A 441 10.63 -19.29 16.14
C MET A 441 11.38 -18.59 17.30
N PRO A 442 12.69 -18.88 17.48
CA PRO A 442 13.53 -18.28 18.52
C PRO A 442 13.46 -16.76 18.66
N ASP A 443 13.42 -16.05 17.53
CA ASP A 443 13.42 -14.59 17.51
C ASP A 443 12.02 -13.96 17.74
N GLU A 444 10.95 -14.77 17.68
CA GLU A 444 9.58 -14.37 18.03
C GLU A 444 9.32 -14.43 19.54
N PHE A 445 10.35 -14.73 20.32
CA PHE A 445 10.24 -14.79 21.77
C PHE A 445 9.78 -13.44 22.35
N GLU A 446 8.63 -13.47 23.01
CA GLU A 446 8.01 -12.29 23.64
C GLU A 446 8.80 -11.71 24.82
N GLY A 447 9.91 -12.34 25.20
CA GLY A 447 10.82 -11.85 26.23
C GLY A 447 11.33 -10.45 25.99
N SER A 448 11.47 -10.00 24.75
CA SER A 448 11.84 -8.61 24.44
C SER A 448 10.85 -7.59 24.95
N ARG A 449 9.56 -7.86 24.76
CA ARG A 449 8.51 -7.00 25.31
C ARG A 449 8.51 -7.05 26.83
N ILE A 450 8.75 -8.23 27.41
CA ILE A 450 8.85 -8.39 28.87
C ILE A 450 10.04 -7.60 29.43
N CYS A 451 11.24 -7.75 28.87
CA CYS A 451 12.47 -7.06 29.24
C CYS A 451 12.31 -5.54 29.13
N HIS A 452 11.92 -5.02 27.95
CA HIS A 452 11.77 -3.57 27.74
C HIS A 452 10.77 -2.90 28.70
N ARG A 453 9.69 -3.60 29.07
CA ARG A 453 8.63 -3.04 29.90
C ARG A 453 8.92 -3.16 31.40
N SER A 454 9.57 -4.26 31.81
CA SER A 454 9.79 -4.58 33.23
C SER A 454 11.20 -4.30 33.73
N GLY A 455 12.20 -4.20 32.85
CA GLY A 455 13.62 -4.11 33.20
C GLY A 455 14.21 -5.41 33.75
N LEU A 456 13.45 -6.50 33.76
CA LEU A 456 13.92 -7.81 34.21
C LEU A 456 14.76 -8.51 33.15
N SER A 457 15.63 -9.41 33.59
CA SER A 457 16.30 -10.36 32.71
C SER A 457 15.33 -11.49 32.39
N VAL A 458 15.29 -11.93 31.13
CA VAL A 458 14.36 -12.97 30.67
C VAL A 458 15.11 -14.01 29.86
N ILE A 459 14.80 -15.28 30.11
CA ILE A 459 15.27 -16.41 29.30
C ILE A 459 14.05 -17.14 28.75
N GLY A 460 13.94 -17.25 27.43
CA GLY A 460 12.90 -18.02 26.75
C GLY A 460 13.40 -19.40 26.42
N ILE A 461 12.64 -20.42 26.82
CA ILE A 461 12.85 -21.81 26.42
C ILE A 461 11.69 -22.18 25.51
N LEU A 462 11.98 -22.33 24.23
CA LEU A 462 10.99 -22.56 23.19
C LEU A 462 11.02 -24.01 22.75
N SER A 463 9.85 -24.63 22.68
CA SER A 463 9.72 -25.92 22.03
C SER A 463 8.36 -26.08 21.36
N PRO A 464 8.30 -26.41 20.06
CA PRO A 464 7.05 -26.42 19.29
C PRO A 464 6.11 -27.59 19.62
N SER A 465 6.55 -28.58 20.44
CA SER A 465 5.71 -29.73 20.77
C SER A 465 5.80 -30.14 22.24
N TRP A 466 7.01 -30.41 22.73
CA TRP A 466 7.24 -30.85 24.10
C TRP A 466 8.71 -30.64 24.49
N PHE A 467 9.01 -30.67 25.78
CA PHE A 467 10.37 -30.43 26.29
C PHE A 467 11.08 -31.76 26.59
N PRO A 468 11.92 -32.30 25.67
CA PRO A 468 12.60 -33.58 25.87
C PRO A 468 13.71 -33.50 26.94
N PRO A 469 13.79 -34.46 27.88
CA PRO A 469 14.76 -34.48 28.97
C PRO A 469 16.21 -34.29 28.51
N ASP A 470 16.65 -35.00 27.48
CA ASP A 470 18.04 -34.96 27.00
C ASP A 470 18.45 -33.58 26.46
N GLU A 471 17.55 -32.89 25.73
CA GLU A 471 17.85 -31.52 25.29
C GLU A 471 17.72 -30.53 26.44
N MET A 472 16.74 -30.73 27.32
CA MET A 472 16.54 -29.88 28.49
C MET A 472 17.70 -29.93 29.47
N GLU A 473 18.35 -31.09 29.67
CA GLU A 473 19.54 -31.19 30.53
C GLU A 473 20.69 -30.31 30.01
N ARG A 474 20.91 -30.34 28.69
CA ARG A 474 21.90 -29.48 28.03
C ARG A 474 21.49 -28.01 28.06
N ALA A 475 20.21 -27.71 27.81
CA ALA A 475 19.67 -26.35 27.89
C ALA A 475 19.82 -25.76 29.30
N VAL A 476 19.47 -26.53 30.35
CA VAL A 476 19.65 -26.14 31.76
C VAL A 476 21.12 -25.87 32.06
N SER A 477 22.02 -26.73 31.59
CA SER A 477 23.47 -26.53 31.75
C SER A 477 23.96 -25.24 31.09
N ALA A 478 23.45 -24.92 29.89
CA ALA A 478 23.79 -23.69 29.18
C ALA A 478 23.19 -22.43 29.83
N ILE A 479 22.04 -22.55 30.49
CA ILE A 479 21.38 -21.45 31.22
C ILE A 479 22.13 -21.09 32.50
N ALA A 480 22.80 -22.05 33.14
CA ALA A 480 23.40 -21.90 34.47
C ALA A 480 24.30 -20.65 34.59
N GLU A 481 25.14 -20.38 33.60
CA GLU A 481 26.03 -19.20 33.58
C GLU A 481 25.27 -17.87 33.57
N ARG A 482 24.09 -17.82 32.94
CA ARG A 482 23.26 -16.61 32.83
C ARG A 482 22.43 -16.36 34.08
N THR A 483 22.21 -17.39 34.89
CA THR A 483 21.43 -17.34 36.14
C THR A 483 22.28 -17.32 37.41
N ASP A 484 23.61 -17.47 37.29
CA ASP A 484 24.50 -17.53 38.45
C ASP A 484 24.40 -16.28 39.34
N GLY A 485 24.27 -16.49 40.64
CA GLY A 485 24.06 -15.44 41.63
C GLY A 485 22.75 -14.66 41.52
N ARG A 486 21.82 -15.04 40.64
CA ARG A 486 20.54 -14.37 40.42
C ARG A 486 19.36 -15.19 40.94
N ARG A 487 18.27 -14.49 41.24
CA ARG A 487 16.99 -15.08 41.65
C ARG A 487 16.24 -15.59 40.43
N VAL A 488 15.88 -16.86 40.41
CA VAL A 488 15.23 -17.49 39.25
C VAL A 488 13.73 -17.67 39.49
N VAL A 489 12.93 -17.22 38.51
CA VAL A 489 11.48 -17.48 38.44
C VAL A 489 11.19 -18.26 37.17
N THR A 490 10.45 -19.36 37.27
CA THR A 490 9.94 -20.07 36.09
C THR A 490 8.46 -19.77 35.86
N THR A 491 8.08 -19.61 34.60
CA THR A 491 6.69 -19.38 34.20
C THR A 491 6.40 -20.04 32.86
N GLY A 492 5.14 -20.35 32.62
CA GLY A 492 4.68 -20.95 31.38
C GLY A 492 3.20 -21.25 31.42
N HIS A 493 2.61 -21.51 30.26
CA HIS A 493 1.20 -21.88 30.14
C HIS A 493 1.08 -23.27 29.50
N HIS A 494 0.06 -24.05 29.87
CA HIS A 494 -0.19 -25.39 29.36
C HIS A 494 1.05 -26.32 29.39
N VAL A 495 1.62 -26.63 28.23
CA VAL A 495 2.83 -27.45 28.06
C VAL A 495 4.07 -26.73 28.59
N GLY A 496 4.17 -25.42 28.37
CA GLY A 496 5.19 -24.59 29.00
C GLY A 496 5.00 -24.54 30.52
N GLY A 497 3.75 -24.53 31.00
CA GLY A 497 3.44 -24.60 32.43
C GLY A 497 3.86 -25.91 33.08
N TYR A 498 3.70 -27.03 32.36
CA TYR A 498 4.26 -28.32 32.75
C TYR A 498 5.79 -28.23 32.90
N ALA A 499 6.48 -27.71 31.88
CA ALA A 499 7.94 -27.62 31.87
C ALA A 499 8.47 -26.66 32.95
N ALA A 500 7.77 -25.56 33.20
CA ALA A 500 8.10 -24.60 34.25
C ALA A 500 8.14 -25.24 35.64
N PHE A 501 7.30 -26.24 35.92
CA PHE A 501 7.38 -27.06 37.14
C PHE A 501 8.37 -28.21 37.01
N ARG A 502 8.34 -28.94 35.89
CA ARG A 502 9.18 -30.14 35.68
C ARG A 502 10.67 -29.86 35.79
N TYR A 503 11.11 -28.66 35.40
CA TYR A 503 12.52 -28.26 35.40
C TYR A 503 12.82 -27.17 36.43
N ALA A 504 11.89 -26.84 37.33
CA ALA A 504 12.04 -25.75 38.28
C ALA A 504 13.25 -25.96 39.20
N TYR A 505 13.36 -27.14 39.80
CA TYR A 505 14.47 -27.49 40.69
C TYR A 505 15.82 -27.46 39.96
N ALA A 506 15.90 -28.04 38.77
CA ALA A 506 17.12 -28.09 37.97
C ALA A 506 17.62 -26.69 37.56
N LEU A 507 16.69 -25.75 37.37
CA LEU A 507 16.99 -24.34 37.07
C LEU A 507 17.21 -23.48 38.32
N GLY A 508 17.13 -24.06 39.53
CA GLY A 508 17.30 -23.30 40.78
C GLY A 508 16.16 -22.30 41.05
N ALA A 509 14.95 -22.57 40.55
CA ALA A 509 13.82 -21.65 40.68
C ALA A 509 13.37 -21.46 42.14
N GLU A 510 13.38 -20.21 42.61
CA GLU A 510 12.80 -19.83 43.92
C GLU A 510 11.27 -19.83 43.87
N LEU A 511 10.71 -19.49 42.70
CA LEU A 511 9.28 -19.34 42.47
C LEU A 511 8.91 -19.88 41.09
N THR A 512 7.85 -20.70 41.03
CA THR A 512 7.17 -21.03 39.77
C THR A 512 5.76 -20.47 39.78
N VAL A 513 5.38 -19.77 38.71
CA VAL A 513 4.00 -19.36 38.45
C VAL A 513 3.56 -19.93 37.11
N ALA A 514 2.65 -20.90 37.11
CA ALA A 514 2.19 -21.54 35.87
C ALA A 514 0.69 -21.31 35.62
N PHE A 515 0.32 -21.25 34.34
CA PHE A 515 -1.03 -21.00 33.86
C PHE A 515 -1.61 -22.27 33.23
N ALA A 516 -2.68 -22.80 33.82
CA ALA A 516 -3.32 -24.06 33.41
C ALA A 516 -2.32 -25.18 33.02
N PRO A 517 -1.33 -25.49 33.88
CA PRO A 517 -0.26 -26.44 33.55
C PRO A 517 -0.82 -27.85 33.40
N ARG A 518 -0.23 -28.63 32.49
CA ARG A 518 -0.47 -30.08 32.41
C ARG A 518 0.34 -30.80 33.49
N PHE A 519 -0.19 -31.90 34.02
CA PHE A 519 0.54 -32.75 34.98
C PHE A 519 1.56 -33.67 34.29
N CYS A 520 1.21 -34.17 33.10
CA CYS A 520 2.01 -35.02 32.24
C CYS A 520 1.44 -34.96 30.81
N ARG A 521 2.13 -35.57 29.85
CA ARG A 521 1.58 -35.91 28.54
C ARG A 521 0.73 -37.17 28.67
N GLU A 522 -0.43 -37.22 28.02
CA GLU A 522 -1.29 -38.40 28.04
C GLU A 522 -0.56 -39.63 27.49
N GLY A 523 -0.68 -40.76 28.19
CA GLY A 523 -0.04 -42.02 27.82
C GLY A 523 1.47 -42.12 28.09
N ALA A 524 2.11 -41.06 28.60
CA ALA A 524 3.53 -41.08 28.94
C ALA A 524 3.80 -41.73 30.31
N GLY A 525 4.80 -42.60 30.36
CA GLY A 525 5.29 -43.25 31.57
C GLY A 525 6.29 -42.40 32.35
N ARG A 526 6.73 -42.91 33.50
CA ARG A 526 7.83 -42.30 34.27
C ARG A 526 9.15 -42.42 33.50
N GLY A 527 9.82 -41.29 33.30
CA GLY A 527 11.09 -41.22 32.56
C GLY A 527 10.93 -40.82 31.08
N ASP A 528 9.70 -40.84 30.54
CA ASP A 528 9.43 -40.39 29.18
C ASP A 528 9.48 -38.86 29.08
N ALA A 529 9.62 -38.37 27.84
CA ALA A 529 9.74 -36.93 27.58
C ALA A 529 8.59 -36.10 28.19
N GLY A 530 7.41 -36.68 28.37
CA GLY A 530 6.26 -36.07 29.05
C GLY A 530 5.75 -36.82 30.27
N GLY A 531 6.63 -37.48 31.02
CA GLY A 531 6.26 -38.14 32.27
C GLY A 531 5.64 -37.19 33.33
N PRO A 532 5.13 -37.73 34.44
CA PRO A 532 4.51 -36.93 35.49
C PRO A 532 5.49 -36.00 36.22
N ILE A 533 5.00 -34.83 36.63
CA ILE A 533 5.70 -33.95 37.58
C ILE A 533 5.80 -34.67 38.94
N GLU A 534 7.01 -34.78 39.46
CA GLU A 534 7.35 -35.43 40.72
C GLU A 534 7.73 -34.38 41.78
N SER A 535 7.71 -34.75 43.06
CA SER A 535 8.03 -33.84 44.17
C SER A 535 9.47 -33.28 44.11
N ALA A 536 10.40 -34.02 43.49
CA ALA A 536 11.79 -33.61 43.32
C ALA A 536 11.97 -32.50 42.26
N ASP A 537 10.98 -32.28 41.40
CA ASP A 537 11.03 -31.28 40.34
C ASP A 537 10.66 -29.88 40.86
N LEU A 538 9.92 -29.82 41.98
CA LEU A 538 9.21 -28.63 42.41
C LEU A 538 10.12 -27.52 42.96
N PRO A 539 9.74 -26.24 42.76
CA PRO A 539 10.45 -25.12 43.35
C PRO A 539 10.24 -25.04 44.87
N ALA A 540 10.96 -24.12 45.52
CA ALA A 540 10.69 -23.76 46.92
C ALA A 540 9.26 -23.24 47.15
N ARG A 541 8.69 -22.54 46.15
CA ARG A 541 7.32 -22.00 46.20
C ARG A 541 6.65 -22.06 44.83
N GLY A 542 5.45 -22.65 44.76
CA GLY A 542 4.69 -22.76 43.51
C GLY A 542 3.31 -22.09 43.56
N LEU A 543 2.90 -21.45 42.47
CA LEU A 543 1.57 -20.89 42.28
C LEU A 543 0.99 -21.39 40.95
N ILE A 544 -0.22 -21.92 40.97
CA ILE A 544 -0.94 -22.34 39.76
C ILE A 544 -2.12 -21.42 39.56
N VAL A 545 -2.20 -20.78 38.40
CA VAL A 545 -3.40 -20.03 37.98
C VAL A 545 -4.20 -20.91 37.04
N SER A 546 -5.44 -21.26 37.39
CA SER A 546 -6.28 -22.15 36.59
C SER A 546 -7.76 -21.78 36.66
N ASP A 547 -8.54 -22.18 35.65
CA ASP A 547 -10.00 -22.03 35.70
C ASP A 547 -10.62 -23.22 36.42
N PRO A 548 -11.16 -23.04 37.64
CA PRO A 548 -11.76 -24.16 38.39
C PRO A 548 -13.02 -24.71 37.73
N ARG A 549 -13.54 -24.05 36.69
CA ARG A 549 -14.70 -24.51 35.90
C ARG A 549 -14.32 -25.51 34.82
N GLN A 550 -13.06 -25.59 34.43
CA GLN A 550 -12.57 -26.56 33.47
C GLN A 550 -12.13 -27.84 34.20
N PRO A 551 -12.79 -28.99 33.96
CA PRO A 551 -12.45 -30.24 34.65
C PRO A 551 -10.98 -30.62 34.49
N ASP A 552 -10.43 -30.46 33.29
CA ASP A 552 -9.04 -30.83 32.98
C ASP A 552 -8.03 -29.94 33.71
N ASP A 553 -8.20 -28.62 33.66
CA ASP A 553 -7.35 -27.66 34.39
C ASP A 553 -7.35 -27.95 35.89
N ARG A 554 -8.56 -28.18 36.44
CA ARG A 554 -8.72 -28.48 37.87
C ARG A 554 -8.01 -29.78 38.22
N TYR A 555 -8.22 -30.82 37.42
CA TYR A 555 -7.59 -32.13 37.61
C TYR A 555 -6.06 -32.04 37.61
N HIS A 556 -5.47 -31.39 36.61
CA HIS A 556 -4.01 -31.22 36.55
C HIS A 556 -3.48 -30.33 37.67
N ALA A 557 -4.14 -29.22 37.99
CA ALA A 557 -3.73 -28.33 39.07
C ALA A 557 -3.74 -29.04 40.44
N GLU A 558 -4.77 -29.83 40.72
CA GLU A 558 -4.88 -30.62 41.96
C GLU A 558 -3.81 -31.72 42.04
N LEU A 559 -3.54 -32.41 40.93
CA LEU A 559 -2.47 -33.42 40.88
C LEU A 559 -1.08 -32.83 41.13
N ILE A 560 -0.79 -31.66 40.55
CA ILE A 560 0.48 -30.97 40.76
C ILE A 560 0.54 -30.45 42.21
N ALA A 561 -0.53 -29.84 42.71
CA ALA A 561 -0.58 -29.32 44.08
C ALA A 561 -0.42 -30.40 45.16
N ALA A 562 -0.82 -31.64 44.87
CA ALA A 562 -0.59 -32.77 45.76
C ALA A 562 0.89 -33.18 45.90
N ARG A 563 1.80 -32.65 45.07
CA ARG A 563 3.23 -33.02 45.06
C ARG A 563 4.11 -32.16 45.96
N GLY A 564 3.64 -31.01 46.45
CA GLY A 564 4.43 -30.12 47.31
C GLY A 564 3.74 -28.80 47.67
N SER A 565 4.52 -27.81 48.08
CA SER A 565 4.03 -26.50 48.55
C SER A 565 3.56 -25.60 47.39
N ILE A 566 2.39 -25.91 46.83
CA ILE A 566 1.82 -25.21 45.68
C ILE A 566 0.43 -24.69 46.00
N THR A 567 0.19 -23.41 45.71
CA THR A 567 -1.12 -22.79 45.93
C THR A 567 -1.85 -22.59 44.61
N ILE A 568 -3.09 -23.07 44.53
CA ILE A 568 -3.97 -22.84 43.37
C ILE A 568 -4.70 -21.49 43.53
N VAL A 569 -4.62 -20.67 42.49
CA VAL A 569 -5.17 -19.33 42.36
C VAL A 569 -6.26 -19.37 41.29
N PRO A 570 -7.56 -19.30 41.67
CA PRO A 570 -8.64 -19.47 40.71
C PRO A 570 -8.79 -18.24 39.79
N ALA A 571 -8.73 -18.47 38.48
CA ALA A 571 -9.02 -17.50 37.42
C ALA A 571 -10.22 -17.99 36.60
N ARG A 572 -11.43 -17.62 37.02
CA ARG A 572 -12.67 -18.06 36.36
C ARG A 572 -12.88 -17.35 35.03
N PHE A 573 -13.46 -18.04 34.05
CA PHE A 573 -13.84 -17.55 32.72
C PHE A 573 -12.64 -17.32 31.79
N THR A 574 -11.72 -18.29 31.76
CA THR A 574 -10.53 -18.20 30.90
C THR A 574 -10.47 -19.28 29.83
N TRP A 575 -11.37 -20.29 29.89
CA TRP A 575 -11.38 -21.45 28.97
C TRP A 575 -9.99 -22.11 28.82
N GLY A 576 -9.28 -22.29 29.92
CA GLY A 576 -7.96 -22.91 29.90
C GLY A 576 -6.81 -21.92 29.69
N SER A 577 -7.07 -20.65 29.35
CA SER A 577 -6.02 -19.67 29.02
C SER A 577 -5.95 -18.51 30.03
N PRO A 578 -5.68 -18.78 31.33
CA PRO A 578 -5.68 -17.73 32.35
C PRO A 578 -4.55 -16.69 32.19
N GLU A 579 -3.47 -17.02 31.48
CA GLU A 579 -2.39 -16.10 31.13
C GLU A 579 -2.89 -14.90 30.30
N ARG A 580 -3.95 -15.09 29.49
CA ARG A 580 -4.53 -14.02 28.66
C ARG A 580 -5.15 -12.88 29.47
N TYR A 581 -5.36 -13.03 30.79
CA TYR A 581 -5.74 -11.91 31.64
C TYR A 581 -4.66 -10.84 31.76
N PHE A 582 -3.40 -11.19 31.48
CA PHE A 582 -2.25 -10.29 31.58
C PHE A 582 -1.79 -9.73 30.22
N ALA A 583 -2.52 -10.01 29.13
CA ALA A 583 -2.14 -9.62 27.76
C ALA A 583 -2.56 -8.18 27.35
N GLY A 584 -3.17 -7.40 28.26
CA GLY A 584 -3.74 -6.08 27.98
C GLY A 584 -2.73 -4.93 27.79
N VAL A 585 -3.20 -3.82 27.18
CA VAL A 585 -2.39 -2.64 26.82
C VAL A 585 -2.06 -1.75 28.04
N ASN A 586 -2.95 -1.66 29.05
CA ASN A 586 -2.83 -0.75 30.20
C ASN A 586 -2.91 -1.50 31.56
N GLU A 587 -1.78 -1.63 32.27
CA GLU A 587 -1.60 -2.04 33.69
C GLU A 587 -1.81 -3.52 34.14
N PRO A 588 -1.28 -3.89 35.33
CA PRO A 588 0.11 -4.25 35.58
C PRO A 588 0.41 -5.64 35.02
N ARG A 589 1.50 -5.74 34.28
CA ARG A 589 1.86 -6.98 33.57
C ARG A 589 2.46 -7.96 34.56
N LEU A 590 2.15 -9.25 34.42
CA LEU A 590 2.73 -10.35 35.22
C LEU A 590 4.26 -10.18 35.52
N PRO A 591 5.11 -9.68 34.59
CA PRO A 591 6.51 -9.37 34.88
C PRO A 591 6.77 -8.32 35.96
N GLU A 592 5.92 -7.32 36.15
CA GLU A 592 6.09 -6.31 37.21
C GLU A 592 5.96 -6.93 38.60
N LEU A 593 5.14 -7.97 38.73
CA LEU A 593 5.03 -8.75 39.97
C LEU A 593 6.35 -9.45 40.30
N PHE A 594 7.13 -9.84 39.29
CA PHE A 594 8.40 -10.56 39.49
C PHE A 594 9.56 -9.66 39.90
N ARG A 595 9.40 -8.33 39.97
CA ARG A 595 10.46 -7.43 40.49
C ARG A 595 10.75 -7.63 41.97
N ASP A 596 9.72 -7.94 42.76
CA ASP A 596 9.86 -8.29 44.17
C ASP A 596 9.12 -9.59 44.44
N LEU A 597 9.87 -10.70 44.40
CA LEU A 597 9.29 -12.02 44.61
C LEU A 597 8.63 -12.16 45.99
N SER A 598 9.00 -11.36 47.00
CA SER A 598 8.35 -11.43 48.31
C SER A 598 6.87 -11.00 48.22
N GLN A 599 6.53 -10.12 47.28
CA GLN A 599 5.17 -9.64 47.05
C GLN A 599 4.34 -10.59 46.17
N VAL A 600 4.96 -11.57 45.51
CA VAL A 600 4.25 -12.54 44.67
C VAL A 600 3.62 -13.62 45.55
N THR A 601 2.36 -13.42 45.90
CA THR A 601 1.56 -14.31 46.75
C THR A 601 0.26 -14.67 46.05
N ALA A 602 -0.43 -15.70 46.54
CA ALA A 602 -1.78 -16.02 46.06
C ALA A 602 -2.77 -14.85 46.27
N ALA A 603 -2.54 -13.97 47.25
CA ALA A 603 -3.37 -12.79 47.47
C ALA A 603 -3.13 -11.71 46.40
N SER A 604 -1.87 -11.36 46.13
CA SER A 604 -1.52 -10.34 45.14
C SER A 604 -1.85 -10.78 43.71
N LEU A 605 -1.65 -12.07 43.37
CA LEU A 605 -2.10 -12.60 42.08
C LEU A 605 -3.63 -12.56 41.91
N ARG A 606 -4.40 -12.89 42.96
CA ARG A 606 -5.87 -12.73 42.92
C ARG A 606 -6.29 -11.29 42.71
N GLN A 607 -5.59 -10.34 43.35
CA GLN A 607 -5.85 -8.93 43.17
C GLN A 607 -5.56 -8.49 41.73
N ALA A 608 -4.42 -8.89 41.18
CA ALA A 608 -4.04 -8.59 39.79
C ALA A 608 -5.06 -9.18 38.80
N LEU A 609 -5.41 -10.46 38.93
CA LEU A 609 -6.44 -11.10 38.10
C LEU A 609 -7.80 -10.37 38.17
N ARG A 610 -8.20 -9.91 39.36
CA ARG A 610 -9.46 -9.16 39.53
C ARG A 610 -9.42 -7.78 38.88
N ALA A 611 -8.28 -7.11 38.93
CA ALA A 611 -8.08 -5.81 38.30
C ALA A 611 -8.11 -5.95 36.77
N SER A 612 -7.40 -6.93 36.22
CA SER A 612 -7.23 -7.08 34.77
C SER A 612 -8.42 -7.74 34.05
N ARG A 613 -9.18 -8.62 34.72
CA ARG A 613 -10.22 -9.44 34.05
C ARG A 613 -11.25 -8.63 33.25
N ARG A 614 -11.72 -7.47 33.73
CA ARG A 614 -12.78 -6.71 33.01
C ARG A 614 -12.29 -6.10 31.70
N GLN A 615 -10.98 -5.87 31.60
CA GLN A 615 -10.32 -5.34 30.41
C GLN A 615 -9.81 -6.46 29.50
N ALA A 616 -9.67 -7.68 30.00
CA ALA A 616 -9.24 -8.83 29.22
C ALA A 616 -10.36 -9.28 28.28
N GLU A 617 -10.10 -9.25 26.98
CA GLU A 617 -11.06 -9.70 25.95
C GLU A 617 -11.54 -11.13 26.21
N ILE A 618 -10.63 -12.03 26.59
CA ILE A 618 -10.94 -13.43 26.89
C ILE A 618 -11.98 -13.55 28.02
N TYR A 619 -11.93 -12.73 29.06
CA TYR A 619 -12.89 -12.79 30.16
C TYR A 619 -14.28 -12.42 29.67
N ASN A 620 -14.38 -11.30 28.94
CA ASN A 620 -15.66 -10.82 28.43
C ASN A 620 -16.25 -11.81 27.42
N TYR A 621 -15.41 -12.39 26.56
CA TYR A 621 -15.79 -13.41 25.59
C TYR A 621 -16.30 -14.70 26.25
N VAL A 622 -15.54 -15.28 27.19
CA VAL A 622 -15.93 -16.51 27.89
C VAL A 622 -17.16 -16.28 28.78
N LEU A 623 -17.22 -15.14 29.47
CA LEU A 623 -18.37 -14.76 30.27
C LEU A 623 -19.63 -14.61 29.42
N TYR A 624 -19.51 -13.96 28.25
CA TYR A 624 -20.59 -13.83 27.28
C TYR A 624 -21.16 -15.18 26.88
N TYR A 625 -20.29 -16.10 26.44
CA TYR A 625 -20.73 -17.42 25.98
C TYR A 625 -21.26 -18.33 27.10
N ASP A 626 -20.76 -18.20 28.33
CA ASP A 626 -21.33 -18.88 29.50
C ASP A 626 -22.74 -18.36 29.82
N LEU A 627 -22.95 -17.05 29.77
CA LEU A 627 -24.26 -16.44 29.98
C LEU A 627 -25.23 -16.78 28.85
N LEU A 628 -24.77 -16.75 27.59
CA LEU A 628 -25.55 -17.17 26.43
C LEU A 628 -26.02 -18.63 26.57
N HIS A 629 -25.12 -19.54 26.98
CA HIS A 629 -25.49 -20.94 27.19
C HIS A 629 -26.53 -21.12 28.32
N ARG A 630 -26.39 -20.38 29.43
CA ARG A 630 -27.39 -20.40 30.52
C ARG A 630 -28.73 -19.83 30.07
N PHE A 631 -28.70 -18.77 29.28
CA PHE A 631 -29.88 -18.17 28.68
C PHE A 631 -30.59 -19.16 27.74
N GLU A 632 -29.86 -19.85 26.89
CA GLU A 632 -30.38 -20.88 25.96
C GLU A 632 -31.04 -22.07 26.66
N THR A 633 -30.46 -22.50 27.78
CA THR A 633 -30.86 -23.72 28.50
C THR A 633 -31.94 -23.47 29.55
N ARG A 634 -31.89 -22.33 30.24
CA ARG A 634 -32.74 -22.05 31.42
C ARG A 634 -33.60 -20.79 31.28
N GLY A 635 -33.30 -19.90 30.32
CA GLY A 635 -33.97 -18.59 30.22
C GLY A 635 -33.63 -17.59 31.35
N ASP A 636 -32.90 -18.04 32.37
CA ASP A 636 -32.45 -17.23 33.50
C ASP A 636 -31.34 -16.24 33.08
N PHE A 637 -31.21 -15.13 33.81
CA PHE A 637 -30.18 -14.08 33.65
C PHE A 637 -30.37 -13.07 32.50
N ARG A 638 -31.59 -12.92 31.93
CA ARG A 638 -31.90 -11.90 30.90
C ARG A 638 -31.35 -10.50 31.19
N ALA A 639 -31.56 -9.99 32.41
CA ALA A 639 -31.10 -8.66 32.80
C ALA A 639 -29.56 -8.53 32.84
N LEU A 640 -28.87 -9.58 33.31
CA LEU A 640 -27.41 -9.61 33.35
C LEU A 640 -26.82 -9.77 31.94
N PHE A 641 -27.40 -10.66 31.13
CA PHE A 641 -27.01 -10.86 29.73
C PHE A 641 -27.19 -9.58 28.93
N ARG A 642 -28.32 -8.87 29.13
CA ARG A 642 -28.56 -7.54 28.57
C ARG A 642 -27.45 -6.54 28.89
N SER A 643 -27.06 -6.43 30.16
CA SER A 643 -26.02 -5.47 30.57
C SER A 643 -24.66 -5.70 29.91
N LEU A 644 -24.41 -6.93 29.43
CA LEU A 644 -23.17 -7.30 28.78
C LEU A 644 -23.20 -7.07 27.27
N VAL A 645 -24.37 -7.13 26.64
CA VAL A 645 -24.54 -6.90 25.19
C VAL A 645 -24.93 -5.48 24.82
N SER A 646 -25.56 -4.74 25.74
CA SER A 646 -25.99 -3.37 25.51
C SER A 646 -24.80 -2.45 25.28
N GLY A 647 -24.72 -1.84 24.10
CA GLY A 647 -23.65 -0.89 23.74
C GLY A 647 -22.38 -1.52 23.18
N SER A 648 -22.35 -2.83 22.94
CA SER A 648 -21.27 -3.50 22.20
C SER A 648 -21.54 -3.50 20.69
N ASP A 649 -20.52 -3.24 19.89
CA ASP A 649 -20.57 -3.27 18.42
C ASP A 649 -20.14 -4.64 17.84
N GLY A 650 -19.83 -5.62 18.70
CA GLY A 650 -19.50 -6.97 18.26
C GLY A 650 -20.67 -7.69 17.59
N ALA A 651 -20.43 -8.40 16.49
CA ALA A 651 -21.46 -9.06 15.70
C ALA A 651 -22.37 -9.99 16.53
N ASP A 652 -21.78 -10.90 17.32
CA ASP A 652 -22.53 -11.77 18.23
C ASP A 652 -23.36 -10.97 19.26
N HIS A 653 -22.83 -9.87 19.78
CA HIS A 653 -23.52 -9.05 20.78
C HIS A 653 -24.74 -8.38 20.18
N ILE A 654 -24.66 -7.92 18.93
CA ILE A 654 -25.78 -7.34 18.20
C ILE A 654 -26.85 -8.40 17.92
N LEU A 655 -26.47 -9.62 17.56
CA LEU A 655 -27.40 -10.74 17.39
C LEU A 655 -28.13 -11.07 18.70
N ALA A 656 -27.41 -11.12 19.82
CA ALA A 656 -28.00 -11.34 21.14
C ALA A 656 -28.92 -10.18 21.58
N ASP A 657 -28.50 -8.93 21.39
CA ASP A 657 -29.27 -7.74 21.75
C ASP A 657 -30.58 -7.65 20.96
N ALA A 658 -30.54 -7.96 19.66
CA ALA A 658 -31.74 -7.98 18.82
C ALA A 658 -32.76 -9.02 19.30
N LEU A 659 -32.31 -10.20 19.74
CA LEU A 659 -33.20 -11.21 20.33
C LEU A 659 -33.78 -10.76 21.68
N LEU A 660 -32.97 -10.10 22.52
CA LEU A 660 -33.48 -9.54 23.76
C LEU A 660 -34.52 -8.44 23.52
N MET A 661 -34.32 -7.59 22.50
CA MET A 661 -35.32 -6.61 22.07
C MET A 661 -36.60 -7.30 21.61
N GLN A 662 -36.49 -8.39 20.85
CA GLN A 662 -37.66 -9.15 20.40
C GLN A 662 -38.50 -9.69 21.56
N PHE A 663 -37.89 -10.06 22.69
CA PHE A 663 -38.64 -10.51 23.87
C PHE A 663 -39.40 -9.40 24.59
N GLU A 664 -39.02 -8.14 24.40
CA GLU A 664 -39.56 -7.01 25.14
C GLU A 664 -40.48 -6.14 24.31
N ASP A 665 -40.05 -5.82 23.09
CA ASP A 665 -40.76 -5.01 22.13
C ASP A 665 -40.69 -5.68 20.76
N PRO A 666 -41.54 -6.71 20.53
CA PRO A 666 -41.59 -7.40 19.25
C PRO A 666 -42.10 -6.45 18.16
N GLY A 667 -41.32 -6.28 17.09
CA GLY A 667 -41.65 -5.33 16.03
C GLY A 667 -40.51 -5.12 15.04
N GLU A 668 -40.43 -3.93 14.43
CA GLU A 668 -39.38 -3.62 13.45
C GLU A 668 -38.01 -3.34 14.08
N ALA A 669 -37.97 -2.83 15.32
CA ALA A 669 -36.72 -2.43 15.98
C ALA A 669 -35.70 -3.58 16.14
N PRO A 670 -36.10 -4.80 16.58
CA PRO A 670 -35.22 -5.99 16.57
C PRO A 670 -34.64 -6.32 15.18
N LEU A 671 -35.46 -6.25 14.13
CA LEU A 671 -35.02 -6.53 12.75
C LEU A 671 -34.05 -5.47 12.22
N LEU A 672 -34.28 -4.19 12.56
CA LEU A 672 -33.37 -3.10 12.20
C LEU A 672 -32.02 -3.26 12.90
N LYS A 673 -32.03 -3.72 14.16
CA LYS A 673 -30.80 -4.02 14.91
C LYS A 673 -30.02 -5.16 14.23
N LEU A 674 -30.68 -6.24 13.80
CA LEU A 674 -30.05 -7.35 13.07
C LEU A 674 -29.37 -6.89 11.77
N ARG A 675 -30.03 -6.03 10.97
CA ARG A 675 -29.51 -5.58 9.67
C ARG A 675 -28.10 -4.97 9.77
N ARG A 676 -27.77 -4.31 10.89
CA ARG A 676 -26.43 -3.72 11.12
C ARG A 676 -25.28 -4.73 10.97
N VAL A 677 -25.53 -6.01 11.19
CA VAL A 677 -24.53 -7.08 11.06
C VAL A 677 -24.76 -7.94 9.82
N LEU A 678 -26.03 -8.20 9.47
CA LEU A 678 -26.37 -9.10 8.35
C LEU A 678 -26.01 -8.56 6.96
N ASP A 679 -25.78 -7.24 6.84
CA ASP A 679 -25.34 -6.61 5.59
C ASP A 679 -23.82 -6.66 5.40
N ASN A 680 -23.05 -7.07 6.42
CA ASN A 680 -21.60 -7.24 6.33
C ASN A 680 -21.25 -8.68 5.90
N PRO A 681 -20.76 -8.90 4.67
CA PRO A 681 -20.43 -10.24 4.17
C PRO A 681 -19.19 -10.86 4.83
N HIS A 682 -18.42 -10.08 5.60
CA HIS A 682 -17.17 -10.51 6.25
C HIS A 682 -17.28 -10.62 7.78
N ALA A 683 -18.45 -10.36 8.36
CA ALA A 683 -18.62 -10.42 9.80
C ALA A 683 -18.55 -11.87 10.30
N GLN A 684 -17.70 -12.14 11.28
CA GLN A 684 -17.58 -13.42 11.95
C GLN A 684 -18.51 -13.46 13.17
N TYR A 685 -19.47 -14.38 13.17
CA TYR A 685 -20.42 -14.61 14.26
C TYR A 685 -20.92 -16.06 14.25
N ASP A 686 -21.41 -16.55 15.40
CA ASP A 686 -21.91 -17.93 15.56
C ASP A 686 -23.33 -18.08 14.98
N SER A 687 -23.42 -18.01 13.64
CA SER A 687 -24.67 -17.90 12.88
C SER A 687 -25.61 -19.08 13.09
N HIS A 688 -25.07 -20.30 13.16
CA HIS A 688 -25.89 -21.50 13.39
C HIS A 688 -26.52 -21.49 14.78
N ARG A 689 -25.76 -21.12 15.81
CA ARG A 689 -26.25 -21.04 17.18
C ARG A 689 -27.34 -19.98 17.34
N PHE A 690 -27.12 -18.76 16.82
CA PHE A 690 -28.13 -17.70 16.87
C PHE A 690 -29.38 -18.04 16.07
N TRP A 691 -29.24 -18.66 14.89
CA TRP A 691 -30.38 -19.14 14.11
C TRP A 691 -31.23 -20.15 14.89
N ALA A 692 -30.59 -21.15 15.50
CA ALA A 692 -31.28 -22.15 16.31
C ALA A 692 -31.98 -21.50 17.52
N LEU A 693 -31.34 -20.52 18.16
CA LEU A 693 -31.89 -19.78 19.28
C LEU A 693 -33.10 -18.92 18.88
N TYR A 694 -33.05 -18.25 17.72
CA TYR A 694 -34.16 -17.47 17.18
C TYR A 694 -35.36 -18.37 16.87
N ARG A 695 -35.13 -19.53 16.25
CA ARG A 695 -36.20 -20.51 16.03
C ARG A 695 -36.79 -21.03 17.34
N LYS A 696 -35.94 -21.43 18.29
CA LYS A 696 -36.37 -21.95 19.61
C LYS A 696 -37.16 -20.93 20.42
N SER A 697 -36.84 -19.64 20.28
CA SER A 697 -37.55 -18.54 20.92
C SER A 697 -38.86 -18.13 20.22
N GLY A 698 -39.12 -18.67 19.03
CA GLY A 698 -40.27 -18.32 18.21
C GLY A 698 -40.08 -17.10 17.29
N TRP A 699 -38.88 -16.52 17.24
CA TRP A 699 -38.58 -15.39 16.36
C TRP A 699 -38.20 -15.84 14.94
N ARG A 700 -39.21 -16.26 14.19
CA ARG A 700 -39.06 -16.86 12.85
C ARG A 700 -38.53 -15.88 11.82
N GLU A 701 -38.93 -14.61 11.89
CA GLU A 701 -38.47 -13.54 11.00
C GLU A 701 -36.97 -13.26 11.18
N GLY A 702 -36.50 -13.22 12.43
CA GLY A 702 -35.07 -13.08 12.74
C GLY A 702 -34.26 -14.28 12.24
N ALA A 703 -34.77 -15.50 12.45
CA ALA A 703 -34.13 -16.71 11.95
C ALA A 703 -34.04 -16.75 10.41
N LEU A 704 -35.09 -16.31 9.71
CA LEU A 704 -35.07 -16.20 8.24
C LEU A 704 -34.08 -15.12 7.76
N ALA A 705 -34.04 -13.97 8.42
CA ALA A 705 -33.13 -12.88 8.06
C ALA A 705 -31.66 -13.33 8.14
N LEU A 706 -31.29 -13.99 9.25
CA LEU A 706 -29.95 -14.53 9.46
C LEU A 706 -29.61 -15.64 8.45
N ALA A 707 -30.52 -16.59 8.22
CA ALA A 707 -30.28 -17.66 7.25
C ALA A 707 -30.13 -17.15 5.80
N ARG A 708 -30.90 -16.12 5.41
CA ARG A 708 -30.74 -15.46 4.11
C ARG A 708 -29.40 -14.74 3.99
N ALA A 709 -28.92 -14.11 5.06
CA ALA A 709 -27.62 -13.46 5.07
C ALA A 709 -26.49 -14.48 4.86
N MET A 710 -26.52 -15.59 5.59
CA MET A 710 -25.53 -16.65 5.44
C MET A 710 -25.57 -17.31 4.06
N HIS A 711 -26.76 -17.52 3.50
CA HIS A 711 -26.90 -18.11 2.17
C HIS A 711 -26.35 -17.20 1.07
N ARG A 712 -26.39 -15.87 1.22
CA ARG A 712 -25.76 -14.95 0.26
C ARG A 712 -24.24 -15.07 0.26
N THR A 713 -23.64 -15.33 1.42
CA THR A 713 -22.17 -15.42 1.55
C THR A 713 -21.63 -16.79 1.21
N ASP A 714 -22.36 -17.86 1.55
CA ASP A 714 -21.93 -19.24 1.35
C ASP A 714 -23.10 -20.13 0.92
N ALA A 715 -23.57 -19.92 -0.31
CA ALA A 715 -24.59 -20.76 -0.92
C ALA A 715 -24.11 -22.20 -1.20
N GLY A 716 -22.80 -22.48 -1.11
CA GLY A 716 -22.21 -23.80 -1.33
C GLY A 716 -22.31 -24.72 -0.11
N ASN A 717 -22.59 -24.17 1.06
CA ASN A 717 -22.63 -24.92 2.31
C ASN A 717 -24.02 -25.53 2.57
N ILE A 718 -24.06 -26.84 2.75
CA ILE A 718 -25.31 -27.60 2.97
C ILE A 718 -26.02 -27.21 4.26
N ASP A 719 -25.27 -26.90 5.33
CA ASP A 719 -25.83 -26.51 6.62
C ASP A 719 -26.54 -25.15 6.51
N VAL A 720 -25.94 -24.21 5.79
CA VAL A 720 -26.53 -22.88 5.51
C VAL A 720 -27.81 -22.98 4.68
N ARG A 721 -27.84 -23.88 3.69
CA ARG A 721 -29.06 -24.15 2.90
C ARG A 721 -30.16 -24.73 3.77
N ILE A 722 -29.83 -25.69 4.62
CA ILE A 722 -30.78 -26.30 5.56
C ILE A 722 -31.35 -25.24 6.50
N MET A 723 -30.52 -24.34 7.03
CA MET A 723 -31.00 -23.22 7.86
C MET A 723 -32.02 -22.37 7.12
N LEU A 724 -31.76 -22.04 5.84
CA LEU A 724 -32.67 -21.24 5.02
C LEU A 724 -33.98 -21.97 4.72
N VAL A 725 -33.90 -23.24 4.32
CA VAL A 725 -35.08 -24.08 4.05
C VAL A 725 -35.94 -24.16 5.31
N ALA A 726 -35.37 -24.54 6.45
CA ALA A 726 -36.12 -24.66 7.70
C ALA A 726 -36.73 -23.32 8.17
N SER A 727 -36.03 -22.19 8.01
CA SER A 727 -36.61 -20.86 8.28
C SER A 727 -37.75 -20.47 7.35
N LEU A 728 -37.67 -20.83 6.06
CA LEU A 728 -38.75 -20.60 5.10
C LEU A 728 -39.97 -21.48 5.42
N PHE A 729 -39.74 -22.71 5.86
CA PHE A 729 -40.79 -23.63 6.33
C PHE A 729 -41.52 -23.10 7.56
N ASP A 730 -40.80 -22.59 8.56
CA ASP A 730 -41.39 -21.98 9.75
C ASP A 730 -42.35 -20.82 9.43
N LEU A 731 -42.08 -20.12 8.32
CA LEU A 731 -42.88 -19.00 7.81
C LEU A 731 -43.85 -19.40 6.68
N LYS A 732 -44.03 -20.71 6.45
CA LYS A 732 -44.92 -21.27 5.42
C LYS A 732 -44.62 -20.81 3.98
N LYS A 733 -43.36 -20.48 3.69
CA LYS A 733 -42.88 -20.09 2.35
C LYS A 733 -42.38 -21.31 1.58
N TYR A 734 -43.29 -22.26 1.34
CA TYR A 734 -42.95 -23.59 0.84
C TYR A 734 -42.31 -23.56 -0.55
N ASP A 735 -42.81 -22.72 -1.47
CA ASP A 735 -42.27 -22.64 -2.84
C ASP A 735 -40.81 -22.15 -2.85
N GLU A 736 -40.51 -21.09 -2.09
CA GLU A 736 -39.13 -20.60 -1.91
C GLU A 736 -38.24 -21.69 -1.28
N ALA A 737 -38.76 -22.42 -0.30
CA ALA A 737 -38.01 -23.47 0.40
C ALA A 737 -37.65 -24.63 -0.53
N LEU A 738 -38.58 -25.04 -1.41
CA LEU A 738 -38.37 -26.09 -2.41
C LEU A 738 -37.32 -25.70 -3.44
N ILE A 739 -37.35 -24.44 -3.92
CA ILE A 739 -36.34 -23.94 -4.87
C ILE A 739 -34.93 -24.01 -4.27
N VAL A 740 -34.78 -23.59 -3.00
CA VAL A 740 -33.48 -23.65 -2.31
C VAL A 740 -33.03 -25.10 -2.11
N LEU A 741 -33.93 -25.99 -1.69
CA LEU A 741 -33.64 -27.41 -1.43
C LEU A 741 -33.20 -28.16 -2.69
N PHE A 742 -33.79 -27.87 -3.85
CA PHE A 742 -33.50 -28.56 -5.12
C PHE A 742 -32.42 -27.89 -5.98
N SER A 743 -31.82 -26.81 -5.50
CA SER A 743 -30.67 -26.19 -6.17
C SER A 743 -29.40 -27.07 -6.01
N ALA A 744 -28.61 -27.23 -7.08
CA ALA A 744 -27.66 -28.33 -7.31
C ALA A 744 -26.50 -28.53 -6.29
N LEU A 745 -26.68 -29.38 -5.26
CA LEU A 745 -25.61 -30.05 -4.50
C LEU A 745 -26.05 -31.45 -4.02
N PRO A 746 -25.12 -32.41 -3.86
CA PRO A 746 -25.42 -33.72 -3.30
C PRO A 746 -25.78 -33.63 -1.81
N ILE A 747 -26.89 -34.26 -1.42
CA ILE A 747 -27.39 -34.28 -0.04
C ILE A 747 -26.74 -35.46 0.72
N GLU A 748 -26.07 -35.17 1.83
CA GLU A 748 -25.44 -36.18 2.69
C GLU A 748 -26.46 -36.97 3.56
N ASP A 749 -26.11 -38.21 3.92
CA ASP A 749 -26.98 -39.15 4.64
C ASP A 749 -27.48 -38.64 6.00
N ARG A 750 -26.65 -37.87 6.72
CA ARG A 750 -27.00 -37.28 8.03
C ARG A 750 -28.20 -36.33 7.97
N HIS A 751 -28.56 -35.83 6.79
CA HIS A 751 -29.65 -34.87 6.59
C HIS A 751 -30.97 -35.51 6.14
N ARG A 752 -31.02 -36.83 5.91
CA ARG A 752 -32.22 -37.54 5.44
C ARG A 752 -33.42 -37.44 6.39
N ALA A 753 -33.19 -37.37 7.70
CA ALA A 753 -34.27 -37.28 8.69
C ALA A 753 -35.04 -35.95 8.57
N LEU A 754 -34.32 -34.84 8.46
CA LEU A 754 -34.92 -33.51 8.30
C LEU A 754 -35.63 -33.36 6.95
N ILE A 755 -35.04 -33.90 5.88
CA ILE A 755 -35.67 -33.90 4.54
C ILE A 755 -36.95 -34.73 4.55
N ARG A 756 -36.97 -35.85 5.29
CA ARG A 756 -38.18 -36.66 5.46
C ARG A 756 -39.26 -35.88 6.21
N GLU A 757 -38.92 -35.21 7.30
CA GLU A 757 -39.86 -34.36 8.06
C GLU A 757 -40.43 -33.23 7.19
N ILE A 758 -39.57 -32.58 6.39
CA ILE A 758 -39.96 -31.57 5.41
C ILE A 758 -40.92 -32.16 4.36
N ALA A 759 -40.60 -33.34 3.82
CA ALA A 759 -41.42 -34.02 2.81
C ALA A 759 -42.78 -34.47 3.38
N GLU A 760 -42.82 -35.00 4.60
CA GLU A 760 -44.06 -35.38 5.29
C GLU A 760 -44.96 -34.16 5.54
N THR A 761 -44.37 -33.04 5.97
CA THR A 761 -45.09 -31.76 6.19
C THR A 761 -45.61 -31.15 4.88
N LEU A 762 -44.91 -31.35 3.76
CA LEU A 762 -45.36 -30.95 2.43
C LEU A 762 -46.52 -31.82 1.92
N VAL A 763 -46.45 -33.13 2.13
CA VAL A 763 -47.51 -34.08 1.74
C VAL A 763 -48.82 -33.78 2.47
N ASP A 764 -48.75 -33.37 3.75
CA ASP A 764 -49.93 -32.97 4.51
C ASP A 764 -50.53 -31.63 4.05
N ASN A 765 -49.72 -30.68 3.59
CA ASN A 765 -50.20 -29.36 3.13
C ASN A 765 -50.59 -29.32 1.64
N GLN A 766 -50.01 -30.17 0.78
CA GLN A 766 -50.30 -30.22 -0.66
C GLN A 766 -51.57 -31.02 -1.03
N ARG A 767 -52.30 -31.59 -0.07
CA ARG A 767 -53.65 -32.13 -0.32
C ARG A 767 -54.67 -31.09 -0.84
N ASN A 768 -54.34 -29.79 -0.86
CA ASN A 768 -55.19 -28.72 -1.38
C ASN A 768 -54.65 -28.02 -2.65
N ALA A 769 -53.49 -28.40 -3.21
CA ALA A 769 -52.87 -27.70 -4.35
C ALA A 769 -52.39 -28.60 -5.51
N LEU A 770 -52.46 -29.92 -5.36
CA LEU A 770 -52.49 -30.91 -6.44
C LEU A 770 -53.94 -31.28 -6.73
#